data_AF-A0A8T4U974-F1
#
_entry.id   AF-A0A8T4U974-F1
#
_cell.length_a   1.000
_cell.length_b   1.000
_cell.length_c   1.000
_cell.angle_alpha   90.00
_cell.angle_beta   90.00
_cell.angle_gamma   90.00
#
_symmetry.space_group_name_H-M   'P 1'
#
loop_
_entity.id
_entity.type
_entity.pdbx_description
1 polymer ?
#
loop_
_entity_poly.entity_id
_entity_poly.type
_entity_poly.pdbx_seq_one_letter_code
_entity_poly.pdbx_strand_id
1 'polypeptide(L)'
;MDQVEQNTSKKRRAIDFEKSIMNFLTKLEFEDVDGAKDSFKINGIQVDVCGGHENTLLIIECKHKDKKKVQGEDSIRNYIKTLRGDIHILEKGFKSHPIYSKYEKFKYIICTKNYNIRKVDFDFANQEPHVHLCNEDFINYYEELYQCIGKYAKYDMLGELWIKPEQDVPILVPAFLVTFGQSKMYNFVIDPKVLLEVAYVARRTSRRERNYQRMINKKRIESIAQYINDDNILPNNIIISINKVKFHPKNSKYNPIEFPALNMSYGILEFPNDYKSCWIIDGQHRLYAFMKTNKEKYFNMPVTAFENLSNEEQCKFFLDINKNQKPVPSDLVWDLNGDMLDTQTDGIISRTVKKLNNSGPLYHMIYYPSLGVKTALLKISGICISIKRSKLAETNTISKTANPLYHKDSDKTETALSNALIDYFDLIKLEFEENWKLEDKGFILTDGGMSVFIYLFEKILQRITLKGKSPTKEEYKKYILPLKKLFESDYSSKEELKKLRGRTSGEGPKHDLLIEFIIFIKNEINDQLFGGDIEIIDENSFSELESNLKELINTVLLKNIGDNWFEDLKSMDKEMYSIALKHHENHGLKDKNKVYKQLTLGNCRSIIEHKTYVDYFKPLFTKNEYFYDWKEFEGSLSQIVRMRNTQKSHDVGVTKKLHDDNILKLNLDKLSKCLKEIDIK
;
A
#
# COMPACT_ATOMS: atom_id res chain seq x y z
N MET A 1 28.16 23.43 37.49
CA MET A 1 28.84 23.29 36.20
C MET A 1 27.87 22.86 35.09
N ASP A 2 26.98 21.91 35.38
CA ASP A 2 26.06 21.31 34.38
C ASP A 2 25.13 22.27 33.62
N GLN A 3 24.60 23.34 34.25
CA GLN A 3 23.70 24.28 33.56
C GLN A 3 24.42 25.22 32.57
N VAL A 4 25.66 25.61 32.87
CA VAL A 4 26.46 26.48 31.98
C VAL A 4 26.92 25.67 30.76
N GLU A 5 27.31 24.42 30.97
CA GLU A 5 27.73 23.50 29.92
C GLU A 5 26.56 23.09 29.00
N GLN A 6 25.38 22.84 29.58
CA GLN A 6 24.14 22.59 28.81
C GLN A 6 23.69 23.82 27.99
N ASN A 7 23.73 25.02 28.56
CA ASN A 7 23.38 26.25 27.84
C ASN A 7 24.36 26.55 26.70
N THR A 8 25.66 26.30 26.93
CA THR A 8 26.70 26.46 25.91
C THR A 8 26.51 25.46 24.77
N SER A 9 26.19 24.20 25.08
CA SER A 9 25.84 23.17 24.09
C SER A 9 24.59 23.54 23.27
N LYS A 10 23.55 24.07 23.92
CA LYS A 10 22.30 24.45 23.25
C LYS A 10 22.49 25.64 22.30
N LYS A 11 23.24 26.67 22.72
CA LYS A 11 23.59 27.82 21.87
C LYS A 11 24.42 27.38 20.66
N ARG A 12 25.39 26.48 20.87
CA ARG A 12 26.20 25.91 19.78
C ARG A 12 25.34 25.20 18.73
N ARG A 13 24.39 24.35 19.14
CA ARG A 13 23.49 23.63 18.22
C ARG A 13 22.55 24.56 17.44
N ALA A 14 22.10 25.66 18.04
CA ALA A 14 21.30 26.67 17.34
C ALA A 14 22.11 27.33 16.21
N ILE A 15 23.33 27.78 16.53
CA ILE A 15 24.27 28.35 15.54
C ILE A 15 24.61 27.33 14.45
N ASP A 16 24.79 26.04 14.79
CA ASP A 16 25.06 25.00 13.80
C ASP A 16 23.88 24.81 12.83
N PHE A 17 22.64 24.99 13.29
CA PHE A 17 21.46 24.97 12.43
C PHE A 17 21.38 26.21 11.52
N GLU A 18 21.64 27.41 12.05
CA GLU A 18 21.73 28.64 11.25
C GLU A 18 22.79 28.51 10.15
N LYS A 19 23.98 28.00 10.50
CA LYS A 19 25.05 27.72 9.52
C LYS A 19 24.62 26.70 8.47
N SER A 20 23.83 25.69 8.83
CA SER A 20 23.35 24.72 7.85
C SER A 20 22.40 25.37 6.84
N ILE A 21 21.49 26.24 7.30
CA ILE A 21 20.59 26.99 6.42
C ILE A 21 21.35 27.98 5.54
N MET A 22 22.32 28.70 6.09
CA MET A 22 23.19 29.60 5.33
C MET A 22 23.94 28.84 4.22
N ASN A 23 24.59 27.72 4.56
CA ASN A 23 25.29 26.87 3.59
C ASN A 23 24.33 26.30 2.52
N PHE A 24 23.09 25.99 2.91
CA PHE A 24 22.06 25.54 1.98
C PHE A 24 21.71 26.61 0.94
N LEU A 25 21.52 27.87 1.36
CA LEU A 25 21.32 28.98 0.41
C LEU A 25 22.53 29.20 -0.50
N THR A 26 23.75 29.14 0.06
CA THR A 26 24.99 29.29 -0.73
C THR A 26 25.11 28.20 -1.80
N LYS A 27 24.81 26.94 -1.46
CA LYS A 27 24.83 25.81 -2.42
C LYS A 27 23.87 26.03 -3.58
N LEU A 28 22.72 26.65 -3.31
CA LEU A 28 21.70 26.97 -4.31
C LEU A 28 22.00 28.23 -5.13
N GLU A 29 23.18 28.85 -4.94
CA GLU A 29 23.59 30.08 -5.61
C GLU A 29 22.60 31.24 -5.38
N PHE A 30 22.18 31.42 -4.11
CA PHE A 30 21.59 32.70 -3.69
C PHE A 30 22.69 33.77 -3.56
N GLU A 31 22.35 35.02 -3.84
CA GLU A 31 23.22 36.18 -3.74
C GLU A 31 23.27 36.73 -2.30
N ASP A 32 24.34 37.45 -1.97
CA ASP A 32 24.48 38.22 -0.72
C ASP A 32 24.11 37.46 0.57
N VAL A 33 24.39 36.16 0.60
CA VAL A 33 24.08 35.28 1.74
C VAL A 33 24.95 35.68 2.94
N ASP A 34 24.32 36.03 4.06
CA ASP A 34 24.97 36.35 5.34
C ASP A 34 24.09 35.90 6.53
N GLY A 35 24.69 35.84 7.72
CA GLY A 35 24.02 35.43 8.95
C GLY A 35 24.87 34.49 9.81
N ALA A 36 24.19 33.68 10.62
CA ALA A 36 24.76 32.67 11.52
C ALA A 36 25.86 33.20 12.47
N LYS A 37 25.74 34.47 12.85
CA LYS A 37 26.66 35.20 13.73
C LYS A 37 25.89 36.27 14.51
N ASP A 38 26.15 36.38 15.82
CA ASP A 38 25.49 37.35 16.72
C ASP A 38 25.72 38.82 16.29
N SER A 39 26.73 39.09 15.46
CA SER A 39 27.05 40.43 14.93
C SER A 39 26.21 40.84 13.73
N PHE A 40 25.46 39.93 13.09
CA PHE A 40 24.62 40.27 11.95
C PHE A 40 23.31 40.87 12.42
N LYS A 41 23.28 42.20 12.49
CA LYS A 41 22.14 42.98 12.96
C LYS A 41 21.70 44.01 11.94
N ILE A 42 20.39 44.06 11.70
CA ILE A 42 19.75 45.00 10.79
C ILE A 42 18.84 45.91 11.62
N ASN A 43 19.18 47.20 11.69
CA ASN A 43 18.51 48.18 12.57
C ASN A 43 18.35 47.68 14.02
N GLY A 44 19.39 47.02 14.55
CA GLY A 44 19.44 46.52 15.93
C GLY A 44 18.79 45.15 16.16
N ILE A 45 18.09 44.60 15.16
CA ILE A 45 17.48 43.28 15.22
C ILE A 45 18.47 42.25 14.68
N GLN A 46 18.73 41.18 15.44
CA GLN A 46 19.54 40.06 14.97
C GLN A 46 18.76 39.29 13.90
N VAL A 47 19.41 39.05 12.75
CA VAL A 47 18.84 38.23 11.67
C VAL A 47 19.61 36.92 11.63
N ASP A 48 18.92 35.80 11.68
CA ASP A 48 19.58 34.49 11.70
C ASP A 48 20.26 34.19 10.36
N VAL A 49 19.54 34.28 9.23
CA VAL A 49 20.10 34.12 7.88
C VAL A 49 19.34 35.00 6.87
N CYS A 50 20.04 35.56 5.88
CA CYS A 50 19.42 36.14 4.70
C CYS A 50 20.07 35.66 3.40
N GLY A 51 19.39 35.85 2.28
CA GLY A 51 19.94 35.60 0.94
C GLY A 51 19.02 36.15 -0.14
N GLY A 52 19.59 36.65 -1.22
CA GLY A 52 18.88 37.34 -2.29
C GLY A 52 18.76 36.51 -3.56
N HIS A 53 17.71 36.76 -4.33
CA HIS A 53 17.55 36.28 -5.69
C HIS A 53 16.84 37.36 -6.51
N GLU A 54 17.49 37.83 -7.57
CA GLU A 54 17.02 38.96 -8.38
C GLU A 54 16.64 40.15 -7.48
N ASN A 55 15.39 40.61 -7.53
CA ASN A 55 14.90 41.74 -6.73
C ASN A 55 14.20 41.31 -5.41
N THR A 56 14.43 40.07 -4.94
CA THR A 56 13.82 39.55 -3.70
C THR A 56 14.85 39.13 -2.67
N LEU A 57 14.72 39.63 -1.44
CA LEU A 57 15.51 39.20 -0.28
C LEU A 57 14.72 38.24 0.61
N LEU A 58 15.31 37.08 0.91
CA LEU A 58 14.82 36.14 1.91
C LEU A 58 15.36 36.55 3.29
N ILE A 59 14.45 36.68 4.26
CA ILE A 59 14.77 36.92 5.67
C ILE A 59 14.32 35.69 6.44
N ILE A 60 15.28 34.95 6.99
CA ILE A 60 15.06 33.63 7.57
C ILE A 60 15.40 33.65 9.05
N GLU A 61 14.42 33.25 9.86
CA GLU A 61 14.56 33.00 11.29
C GLU A 61 14.67 31.50 11.55
N CYS A 62 15.66 31.06 12.32
CA CYS A 62 15.93 29.66 12.62
C CYS A 62 15.47 29.30 14.04
N LYS A 63 14.76 28.17 14.17
CA LYS A 63 14.27 27.66 15.47
C LYS A 63 14.60 26.19 15.64
N HIS A 64 15.38 25.88 16.67
CA HIS A 64 15.90 24.54 16.96
C HIS A 64 15.49 24.05 18.36
N LYS A 65 15.21 22.74 18.47
CA LYS A 65 15.03 22.01 19.73
C LYS A 65 15.91 20.76 19.77
N ASP A 66 16.32 20.34 20.97
CA ASP A 66 17.18 19.17 21.15
C ASP A 66 16.46 17.82 20.90
N LYS A 67 15.15 17.75 21.17
CA LYS A 67 14.31 16.57 20.93
C LYS A 67 12.93 16.99 20.42
N LYS A 68 12.39 16.20 19.49
CA LYS A 68 11.00 16.35 19.02
C LYS A 68 10.07 15.89 20.15
N LYS A 69 9.25 16.79 20.72
CA LYS A 69 8.26 16.43 21.75
C LYS A 69 7.10 15.62 21.15
N VAL A 70 6.44 14.80 21.98
CA VAL A 70 5.14 14.17 21.66
C VAL A 70 4.09 15.27 21.45
N GLN A 71 3.14 15.05 20.54
CA GLN A 71 2.17 16.06 20.05
C GLN A 71 1.45 16.83 21.17
N GLY A 72 1.32 18.17 21.01
CA GLY A 72 0.33 18.99 21.72
C GLY A 72 0.83 20.31 22.33
N GLU A 73 2.11 20.42 22.70
CA GLU A 73 2.56 21.52 23.59
C GLU A 73 3.23 22.70 22.89
N ASP A 74 3.73 22.54 21.65
CA ASP A 74 4.70 23.49 21.09
C ASP A 74 4.12 24.42 20.02
N SER A 75 3.61 25.56 20.48
CA SER A 75 3.18 26.66 19.63
C SER A 75 4.37 27.44 19.04
N ILE A 76 4.44 27.57 17.72
CA ILE A 76 5.38 28.50 17.06
C ILE A 76 4.80 29.92 16.91
N ARG A 77 3.58 30.15 17.43
CA ARG A 77 2.83 31.40 17.25
C ARG A 77 3.57 32.64 17.71
N ASN A 78 4.33 32.53 18.80
CA ASN A 78 5.08 33.67 19.32
C ASN A 78 6.23 34.05 18.38
N TYR A 79 6.88 33.08 17.73
CA TYR A 79 7.91 33.38 16.73
C TYR A 79 7.31 34.09 15.50
N ILE A 80 6.16 33.63 15.02
CA ILE A 80 5.43 34.28 13.92
C ILE A 80 5.05 35.73 14.29
N LYS A 81 4.50 35.93 15.50
CA LYS A 81 4.13 37.27 15.98
C LYS A 81 5.34 38.20 16.12
N THR A 82 6.46 37.68 16.63
CA THR A 82 7.70 38.44 16.82
C THR A 82 8.22 38.91 15.46
N LEU A 83 8.42 37.99 14.52
CA LEU A 83 8.90 38.32 13.18
C LEU A 83 7.98 39.35 12.50
N ARG A 84 6.66 39.19 12.59
CA ARG A 84 5.69 40.17 12.06
C ARG A 84 5.82 41.56 12.67
N GLY A 85 6.07 41.65 13.97
CA GLY A 85 6.32 42.92 14.66
C GLY A 85 7.59 43.61 14.17
N ASP A 86 8.59 42.83 13.79
CA ASP A 86 9.91 43.30 13.37
C ASP A 86 9.99 43.67 11.89
N ILE A 87 9.04 43.23 11.05
CA ILE A 87 9.02 43.44 9.58
C ILE A 87 9.36 44.88 9.19
N HIS A 88 8.67 45.87 9.75
CA HIS A 88 8.86 47.27 9.36
C HIS A 88 10.28 47.78 9.66
N ILE A 89 10.85 47.36 10.79
CA ILE A 89 12.19 47.75 11.22
C ILE A 89 13.25 47.07 10.35
N LEU A 90 13.05 45.78 10.05
CA LEU A 90 13.90 44.98 9.18
C LEU A 90 13.92 45.55 7.76
N GLU A 91 12.76 45.79 7.14
CA GLU A 91 12.68 46.35 5.78
C GLU A 91 13.38 47.71 5.69
N LYS A 92 13.14 48.61 6.66
CA LYS A 92 13.82 49.91 6.70
C LYS A 92 15.34 49.74 6.80
N GLY A 93 15.80 48.78 7.61
CA GLY A 93 17.22 48.50 7.80
C GLY A 93 17.87 47.98 6.52
N PHE A 94 17.27 46.96 5.90
CA PHE A 94 17.77 46.39 4.66
C PHE A 94 17.76 47.41 3.51
N LYS A 95 16.71 48.24 3.38
CA LYS A 95 16.64 49.31 2.38
C LYS A 95 17.72 50.39 2.56
N SER A 96 18.25 50.56 3.78
CA SER A 96 19.36 51.47 4.06
C SER A 96 20.74 50.80 4.06
N HIS A 97 20.80 49.48 3.93
CA HIS A 97 22.04 48.73 4.04
C HIS A 97 22.82 48.74 2.71
N PRO A 98 24.14 49.00 2.70
CA PRO A 98 24.92 49.15 1.45
C PRO A 98 24.84 47.96 0.48
N ILE A 99 24.72 46.74 1.01
CA ILE A 99 24.64 45.50 0.22
C ILE A 99 23.20 45.19 -0.21
N TYR A 100 22.24 45.41 0.69
CA TYR A 100 20.88 44.87 0.54
C TYR A 100 19.86 45.89 0.02
N SER A 101 20.24 47.16 -0.13
CA SER A 101 19.34 48.22 -0.60
C SER A 101 18.83 48.02 -2.03
N LYS A 102 19.45 47.12 -2.81
CA LYS A 102 19.02 46.74 -4.16
C LYS A 102 17.76 45.85 -4.19
N TYR A 103 17.39 45.23 -3.08
CA TYR A 103 16.22 44.35 -3.00
C TYR A 103 14.96 45.14 -2.59
N GLU A 104 13.94 45.12 -3.43
CA GLU A 104 12.68 45.82 -3.21
C GLU A 104 11.61 44.93 -2.57
N LYS A 105 11.69 43.61 -2.80
CA LYS A 105 10.74 42.62 -2.28
C LYS A 105 11.37 41.82 -1.14
N PHE A 106 10.58 41.53 -0.11
CA PHE A 106 11.02 40.79 1.06
C PHE A 106 10.14 39.55 1.28
N LYS A 107 10.77 38.44 1.66
CA LYS A 107 10.08 37.19 2.00
C LYS A 107 10.51 36.72 3.39
N TYR A 108 9.52 36.51 4.26
CA TYR A 108 9.73 36.16 5.66
C TYR A 108 9.57 34.66 5.85
N ILE A 109 10.60 34.01 6.39
CA ILE A 109 10.66 32.55 6.52
C ILE A 109 11.03 32.19 7.96
N ILE A 110 10.36 31.19 8.52
CA ILE A 110 10.78 30.54 9.75
C ILE A 110 11.18 29.10 9.42
N CYS A 111 12.47 28.80 9.56
CA CYS A 111 13.04 27.46 9.44
C CYS A 111 13.03 26.77 10.80
N THR A 112 12.48 25.57 10.88
CA THR A 112 12.32 24.83 12.14
C THR A 112 12.98 23.46 12.10
N LYS A 113 13.66 23.11 13.20
CA LYS A 113 14.26 21.79 13.45
C LYS A 113 13.77 21.23 14.78
N ASN A 114 13.26 20.01 14.75
CA ASN A 114 12.62 19.29 15.84
C ASN A 114 11.31 19.92 16.35
N TYR A 115 10.58 20.61 15.47
CA TYR A 115 9.23 21.12 15.74
C TYR A 115 8.15 20.28 15.05
N ASN A 116 6.95 20.27 15.62
CA ASN A 116 5.75 19.80 14.95
C ASN A 116 4.79 20.97 14.75
N ILE A 117 4.56 21.36 13.49
CA ILE A 117 3.77 22.56 13.17
C ILE A 117 2.28 22.21 13.25
N ARG A 118 1.57 22.85 14.19
CA ARG A 118 0.12 22.68 14.33
C ARG A 118 -0.60 23.35 13.16
N LYS A 119 -1.69 22.73 12.68
CA LYS A 119 -2.52 23.28 11.60
C LYS A 119 -2.94 24.74 11.88
N VAL A 120 -3.34 25.04 13.11
CA VAL A 120 -3.72 26.40 13.51
C VAL A 120 -2.59 27.41 13.36
N ASP A 121 -1.34 27.03 13.63
CA ASP A 121 -0.18 27.91 13.50
C ASP A 121 0.26 28.07 12.05
N PHE A 122 0.19 27.01 11.26
CA PHE A 122 0.35 27.07 9.82
C PHE A 122 -0.67 28.02 9.18
N ASP A 123 -1.94 27.89 9.54
CA ASP A 123 -3.01 28.75 9.03
C ASP A 123 -2.81 30.21 9.46
N PHE A 124 -2.32 30.43 10.69
CA PHE A 124 -1.99 31.78 11.17
C PHE A 124 -0.79 32.39 10.45
N ALA A 125 0.24 31.60 10.13
CA ALA A 125 1.42 32.06 9.39
C ALA A 125 1.09 32.46 7.94
N ASN A 126 0.11 31.79 7.32
CA ASN A 126 -0.33 32.07 5.96
C ASN A 126 -1.22 33.34 5.83
N GLN A 127 -1.66 33.93 6.93
CA GLN A 127 -2.35 35.24 6.93
C GLN A 127 -1.38 36.37 6.62
N GLU A 128 -1.88 37.53 6.19
CA GLU A 128 -1.04 38.72 5.99
C GLU A 128 -0.62 39.38 7.32
N PRO A 129 0.65 39.79 7.48
CA PRO A 129 1.78 39.56 6.59
C PRO A 129 2.19 38.08 6.53
N HIS A 130 2.35 37.54 5.33
CA HIS A 130 2.67 36.12 5.13
C HIS A 130 4.05 35.76 5.70
N VAL A 131 4.11 34.68 6.49
CA VAL A 131 5.35 34.09 7.00
C VAL A 131 5.40 32.63 6.56
N HIS A 132 6.35 32.29 5.70
CA HIS A 132 6.51 30.92 5.21
C HIS A 132 7.17 30.05 6.27
N LEU A 133 6.67 28.83 6.46
CA LEU A 133 7.19 27.90 7.46
C LEU A 133 7.91 26.73 6.79
N CYS A 134 9.24 26.67 6.92
CA CYS A 134 10.05 25.57 6.44
C CYS A 134 10.37 24.63 7.61
N ASN A 135 10.06 23.34 7.48
CA ASN A 135 10.48 22.32 8.44
C ASN A 135 11.67 21.51 7.87
N GLU A 136 12.14 20.53 8.63
CA GLU A 136 13.21 19.63 8.16
C GLU A 136 12.84 18.89 6.87
N ASP A 137 11.57 18.51 6.68
CA ASP A 137 11.14 17.80 5.47
C ASP A 137 11.32 18.69 4.23
N PHE A 138 10.99 19.99 4.33
CA PHE A 138 11.23 20.97 3.27
C PHE A 138 12.73 21.09 2.94
N ILE A 139 13.58 21.26 3.95
CA ILE A 139 15.03 21.44 3.75
C ILE A 139 15.65 20.16 3.16
N ASN A 140 15.38 19.01 3.76
CA ASN A 140 15.88 17.71 3.30
C ASN A 140 15.48 17.44 1.85
N TYR A 141 14.23 17.77 1.49
CA TYR A 141 13.75 17.62 0.12
C TYR A 141 14.61 18.41 -0.87
N TYR A 142 14.83 19.71 -0.63
CA TYR A 142 15.58 20.54 -1.57
C TYR A 142 17.08 20.24 -1.54
N GLU A 143 17.62 19.73 -0.42
CA GLU A 143 18.95 19.15 -0.39
C GLU A 143 19.06 17.91 -1.29
N GLU A 144 18.10 16.98 -1.23
CA GLU A 144 18.05 15.82 -2.13
C GLU A 144 17.91 16.23 -3.60
N LEU A 145 17.07 17.22 -3.88
CA LEU A 145 16.90 17.75 -5.22
C LEU A 145 18.19 18.41 -5.73
N TYR A 146 18.86 19.19 -4.90
CA TYR A 146 20.16 19.79 -5.21
C TYR A 146 21.21 18.73 -5.56
N GLN A 147 21.25 17.59 -4.86
CA GLN A 147 22.16 16.50 -5.22
C GLN A 147 21.92 15.97 -6.65
N CYS A 148 20.69 16.09 -7.14
CA CYS A 148 20.28 15.62 -8.46
C CYS A 148 20.49 16.66 -9.56
N ILE A 149 20.02 17.90 -9.37
CA ILE A 149 19.99 18.94 -10.42
C ILE A 149 20.82 20.19 -10.09
N GLY A 150 21.58 20.19 -8.99
CA GLY A 150 22.41 21.31 -8.58
C GLY A 150 21.59 22.56 -8.31
N LYS A 151 22.11 23.71 -8.74
CA LYS A 151 21.49 25.02 -8.51
C LYS A 151 20.06 25.16 -9.02
N TYR A 152 19.64 24.37 -10.00
CA TYR A 152 18.28 24.41 -10.54
C TYR A 152 17.21 24.03 -9.50
N ALA A 153 17.59 23.34 -8.42
CA ALA A 153 16.70 23.11 -7.27
C ALA A 153 16.16 24.41 -6.66
N LYS A 154 16.89 25.53 -6.82
CA LYS A 154 16.49 26.86 -6.35
C LYS A 154 15.16 27.29 -6.96
N TYR A 155 14.94 27.09 -8.26
CA TYR A 155 13.76 27.64 -8.93
C TYR A 155 12.46 27.00 -8.46
N ASP A 156 12.47 25.69 -8.25
CA ASP A 156 11.34 24.99 -7.64
C ASP A 156 11.07 25.54 -6.21
N MET A 157 12.12 25.80 -5.42
CA MET A 157 12.00 26.42 -4.10
C MET A 157 11.43 27.83 -4.15
N LEU A 158 11.88 28.66 -5.09
CA LEU A 158 11.37 30.03 -5.28
C LEU A 158 9.88 30.03 -5.58
N GLY A 159 9.41 29.14 -6.47
CA GLY A 159 7.99 29.00 -6.75
C GLY A 159 7.17 28.57 -5.53
N GLU A 160 7.71 27.71 -4.68
CA GLU A 160 7.05 27.29 -3.42
C GLU A 160 7.00 28.40 -2.37
N LEU A 161 7.98 29.32 -2.40
CA LEU A 161 8.01 30.55 -1.59
C LEU A 161 7.16 31.69 -2.19
N TRP A 162 6.41 31.41 -3.27
CA TRP A 162 5.59 32.39 -3.99
C TRP A 162 6.42 33.58 -4.47
N ILE A 163 7.64 33.31 -4.90
CA ILE A 163 8.54 34.27 -5.55
C ILE A 163 8.35 34.11 -7.05
N LYS A 164 8.31 35.24 -7.75
CA LYS A 164 8.21 35.29 -9.20
C LYS A 164 9.52 35.82 -9.79
N PRO A 165 9.87 35.43 -11.02
CA PRO A 165 10.93 36.11 -11.75
C PRO A 165 10.69 37.62 -11.80
N GLU A 166 11.76 38.40 -11.81
CA GLU A 166 11.73 39.85 -11.97
C GLU A 166 11.19 40.24 -13.35
N GLN A 167 11.61 39.52 -14.39
CA GLN A 167 11.14 39.70 -15.75
C GLN A 167 10.04 38.68 -16.07
N ASP A 168 8.80 39.16 -16.18
CA ASP A 168 7.64 38.36 -16.62
C ASP A 168 7.57 38.30 -18.16
N VAL A 169 8.64 37.76 -18.77
CA VAL A 169 8.70 37.50 -20.21
C VAL A 169 8.24 36.08 -20.46
N PRO A 170 7.15 35.85 -21.21
CA PRO A 170 6.66 34.49 -21.45
C PRO A 170 7.63 33.69 -22.32
N ILE A 171 7.65 32.37 -22.12
CA ILE A 171 8.42 31.44 -22.93
C ILE A 171 7.67 31.22 -24.25
N LEU A 172 8.38 31.39 -25.37
CA LEU A 172 7.86 31.21 -26.72
C LEU A 172 8.55 30.02 -27.40
N VAL A 173 7.78 29.03 -27.83
CA VAL A 173 8.30 27.84 -28.54
C VAL A 173 7.47 27.51 -29.79
N PRO A 174 8.10 27.09 -30.91
CA PRO A 174 7.37 26.51 -32.03
C PRO A 174 6.70 25.20 -31.58
N ALA A 175 5.40 25.06 -31.84
CA ALA A 175 4.62 23.93 -31.38
C ALA A 175 3.58 23.44 -32.38
N PHE A 176 3.28 22.15 -32.32
CA PHE A 176 2.11 21.54 -32.93
C PHE A 176 1.03 21.35 -31.88
N LEU A 177 -0.11 22.02 -32.05
CA LEU A 177 -1.33 21.78 -31.29
C LEU A 177 -2.05 20.57 -31.89
N VAL A 178 -2.48 19.64 -31.03
CA VAL A 178 -3.37 18.52 -31.33
C VAL A 178 -4.54 18.57 -30.35
N THR A 179 -5.76 18.46 -30.85
CA THR A 179 -6.97 18.37 -30.01
C THR A 179 -7.44 16.92 -29.93
N PHE A 180 -7.49 16.36 -28.72
CA PHE A 180 -7.98 15.00 -28.45
C PHE A 180 -9.18 15.06 -27.50
N GLY A 181 -10.39 14.85 -28.04
CA GLY A 181 -11.63 15.06 -27.28
C GLY A 181 -11.76 16.53 -26.85
N GLN A 182 -11.83 16.77 -25.54
CA GLN A 182 -11.86 18.12 -24.95
C GLN A 182 -10.46 18.64 -24.56
N SER A 183 -9.43 17.79 -24.61
CA SER A 183 -8.08 18.14 -24.19
C SER A 183 -7.25 18.67 -25.35
N LYS A 184 -6.44 19.71 -25.07
CA LYS A 184 -5.46 20.26 -26.00
C LYS A 184 -4.06 19.82 -25.59
N MET A 185 -3.29 19.38 -26.57
CA MET A 185 -1.92 18.92 -26.40
C MET A 185 -1.00 19.67 -27.34
N TYR A 186 0.16 20.09 -26.83
CA TYR A 186 1.20 20.75 -27.60
C TYR A 186 2.45 19.88 -27.67
N ASN A 187 2.99 19.71 -28.87
CA ASN A 187 4.29 19.07 -29.07
C ASN A 187 5.30 20.12 -29.51
N PHE A 188 6.40 20.24 -28.78
CA PHE A 188 7.47 21.20 -29.06
C PHE A 188 8.82 20.66 -28.57
N VAL A 189 9.90 21.36 -28.89
CA VAL A 189 11.23 21.11 -28.34
C VAL A 189 11.69 22.31 -27.51
N ILE A 190 12.39 22.09 -26.41
CA ILE A 190 12.87 23.16 -25.52
C ILE A 190 14.24 22.84 -24.94
N ASP A 191 15.05 23.86 -24.66
CA ASP A 191 16.29 23.71 -23.90
C ASP A 191 15.94 23.13 -22.50
N PRO A 192 16.53 22.00 -22.09
CA PRO A 192 16.29 21.41 -20.77
C PRO A 192 16.57 22.38 -19.62
N LYS A 193 17.50 23.33 -19.77
CA LYS A 193 17.77 24.34 -18.74
C LYS A 193 16.59 25.27 -18.55
N VAL A 194 16.03 25.80 -19.65
CA VAL A 194 14.82 26.66 -19.59
C VAL A 194 13.68 25.90 -18.93
N LEU A 195 13.48 24.63 -19.30
CA LEU A 195 12.46 23.81 -18.66
C LEU A 195 12.74 23.58 -17.17
N LEU A 196 13.99 23.37 -16.74
CA LEU A 196 14.36 23.21 -15.32
C LEU A 196 14.09 24.44 -14.45
N GLU A 197 14.03 25.65 -15.02
CA GLU A 197 13.73 26.88 -14.27
C GLU A 197 12.23 27.01 -13.96
N VAL A 198 11.37 26.52 -14.84
CA VAL A 198 9.91 26.65 -14.69
C VAL A 198 9.23 25.35 -14.27
N ALA A 199 9.90 24.20 -14.44
CA ALA A 199 9.31 22.90 -14.20
C ALA A 199 9.43 22.45 -12.76
N TYR A 200 8.40 21.75 -12.31
CA TYR A 200 8.35 21.15 -10.99
C TYR A 200 7.72 19.78 -11.03
N VAL A 201 8.08 18.98 -10.03
CA VAL A 201 7.40 17.70 -9.78
C VAL A 201 6.40 17.97 -8.67
N ALA A 202 5.15 17.55 -8.87
CA ALA A 202 4.15 17.53 -7.82
C ALA A 202 4.75 16.92 -6.55
N ARG A 203 4.50 17.59 -5.43
CA ARG A 203 4.87 17.14 -4.09
C ARG A 203 3.73 17.43 -3.15
N ARG A 204 3.65 16.60 -2.12
CA ARG A 204 2.79 16.86 -0.98
C ARG A 204 3.55 17.73 0.02
N THR A 205 3.57 19.03 -0.21
CA THR A 205 4.30 20.02 0.62
C THR A 205 3.52 20.39 1.88
N SER A 206 2.21 20.11 1.92
CA SER A 206 1.36 20.29 3.10
C SER A 206 0.20 19.30 3.14
N ARG A 207 -0.43 19.13 4.31
CA ARG A 207 -1.70 18.37 4.47
C ARG A 207 -2.83 18.86 3.54
N ARG A 208 -2.70 20.02 2.89
CA ARG A 208 -3.71 20.64 2.02
C ARG A 208 -3.46 20.45 0.52
N GLU A 209 -2.22 20.22 0.09
CA GLU A 209 -1.92 20.02 -1.32
C GLU A 209 -2.19 18.55 -1.71
N ARG A 210 -3.09 18.34 -2.67
CA ARG A 210 -3.53 17.02 -3.18
C ARG A 210 -2.47 16.35 -4.08
N ASN A 211 -1.26 16.90 -4.10
CA ASN A 211 -0.25 16.58 -5.08
C ASN A 211 0.58 15.38 -4.63
N TYR A 212 0.71 14.43 -5.55
CA TYR A 212 1.54 13.21 -5.48
C TYR A 212 3.01 13.51 -5.12
N GLN A 213 3.80 12.53 -4.65
CA GLN A 213 5.26 12.63 -4.52
C GLN A 213 5.97 11.60 -5.40
N ARG A 214 6.69 12.06 -6.44
CA ARG A 214 7.52 11.17 -7.26
C ARG A 214 8.91 11.00 -6.67
N MET A 215 9.21 9.81 -6.18
CA MET A 215 10.53 9.50 -5.63
C MET A 215 11.64 9.72 -6.67
N ILE A 216 12.60 10.57 -6.32
CA ILE A 216 13.79 10.79 -7.14
C ILE A 216 14.72 9.59 -6.94
N ASN A 217 15.26 9.07 -8.05
CA ASN A 217 16.19 7.94 -8.02
C ASN A 217 17.50 8.38 -8.67
N LYS A 218 18.50 8.66 -7.82
CA LYS A 218 19.81 9.16 -8.24
C LYS A 218 20.52 8.19 -9.20
N LYS A 219 20.50 6.89 -8.90
CA LYS A 219 21.10 5.85 -9.76
C LYS A 219 20.47 5.83 -11.16
N ARG A 220 19.14 6.03 -11.24
CA ARG A 220 18.45 6.11 -12.53
C ARG A 220 18.89 7.34 -13.32
N ILE A 221 19.02 8.49 -12.67
CA ILE A 221 19.50 9.73 -13.30
C ILE A 221 20.91 9.53 -13.85
N GLU A 222 21.81 8.98 -13.04
CA GLU A 222 23.19 8.68 -13.43
C GLU A 222 23.25 7.70 -14.62
N SER A 223 22.43 6.64 -14.59
CA SER A 223 22.38 5.68 -15.71
C SER A 223 21.88 6.30 -17.02
N ILE A 224 20.90 7.22 -16.95
CA ILE A 224 20.39 7.91 -18.14
C ILE A 224 21.44 8.92 -18.64
N ALA A 225 22.13 9.62 -17.74
CA ALA A 225 23.17 10.56 -18.11
C ALA A 225 24.33 9.87 -18.83
N GLN A 226 24.78 8.71 -18.32
CA GLN A 226 25.78 7.88 -18.97
C GLN A 226 25.31 7.41 -20.34
N TYR A 227 24.07 6.96 -20.46
CA TYR A 227 23.49 6.53 -21.74
C TYR A 227 23.56 7.62 -22.81
N ILE A 228 23.28 8.89 -22.45
CA ILE A 228 23.41 10.03 -23.37
C ILE A 228 24.88 10.32 -23.69
N ASN A 229 25.77 10.25 -22.69
CA ASN A 229 27.20 10.48 -22.88
C ASN A 229 27.84 9.45 -23.82
N ASP A 230 27.32 8.23 -23.85
CA ASP A 230 27.70 7.14 -24.76
C ASP A 230 27.12 7.29 -26.19
N ASP A 231 26.71 8.50 -26.58
CA ASP A 231 26.15 8.84 -27.91
C ASP A 231 24.83 8.13 -28.27
N ASN A 232 24.12 7.59 -27.28
CA ASN A 232 22.80 7.01 -27.53
C ASN A 232 21.69 8.06 -27.56
N ILE A 233 20.68 7.82 -28.39
CA ILE A 233 19.55 8.73 -28.60
C ILE A 233 18.46 8.44 -27.57
N LEU A 234 17.92 9.50 -26.94
CA LEU A 234 16.71 9.45 -26.12
C LEU A 234 15.52 10.01 -26.91
N PRO A 235 14.74 9.18 -27.62
CA PRO A 235 13.67 9.66 -28.49
C PRO A 235 12.39 10.07 -27.75
N ASN A 236 12.27 9.72 -26.46
CA ASN A 236 11.01 9.83 -25.73
C ASN A 236 10.75 11.26 -25.23
N ASN A 237 9.50 11.72 -25.33
CA ASN A 237 9.07 13.04 -24.87
C ASN A 237 9.00 13.17 -23.35
N ILE A 238 9.33 14.35 -22.82
CA ILE A 238 8.91 14.76 -21.47
C ILE A 238 7.43 15.11 -21.54
N ILE A 239 6.65 14.62 -20.58
CA ILE A 239 5.22 14.90 -20.51
C ILE A 239 4.99 15.91 -19.40
N ILE A 240 4.39 17.05 -19.73
CA ILE A 240 4.12 18.12 -18.76
C ILE A 240 2.65 18.56 -18.81
N SER A 241 2.20 19.24 -17.76
CA SER A 241 0.99 20.06 -17.77
C SER A 241 1.37 21.52 -17.61
N ILE A 242 0.74 22.38 -18.41
CA ILE A 242 0.97 23.82 -18.41
C ILE A 242 -0.37 24.55 -18.36
N ASN A 243 -0.38 25.67 -17.62
CA ASN A 243 -1.56 26.51 -17.42
C ASN A 243 -1.31 27.89 -18.04
N LYS A 244 -2.39 28.65 -18.28
CA LYS A 244 -2.33 30.04 -18.79
C LYS A 244 -1.55 30.16 -20.11
N VAL A 245 -1.79 29.24 -21.03
CA VAL A 245 -1.12 29.23 -22.34
C VAL A 245 -1.85 30.11 -23.35
N LYS A 246 -1.11 30.62 -24.33
CA LYS A 246 -1.69 31.16 -25.58
C LYS A 246 -1.02 30.47 -26.76
N PHE A 247 -1.81 30.17 -27.78
CA PHE A 247 -1.30 29.58 -29.01
C PHE A 247 -1.56 30.53 -30.17
N HIS A 248 -0.49 30.89 -30.88
CA HIS A 248 -0.50 31.78 -32.03
C HIS A 248 -0.37 30.93 -33.29
N PRO A 249 -1.48 30.50 -33.91
CA PRO A 249 -1.43 29.66 -35.10
C PRO A 249 -0.75 30.41 -36.24
N LYS A 250 0.09 29.72 -36.99
CA LYS A 250 0.66 30.22 -38.25
C LYS A 250 -0.11 29.59 -39.40
N ASN A 251 -0.43 30.41 -40.40
CA ASN A 251 -1.01 29.92 -41.65
C ASN A 251 0.00 29.01 -42.33
N SER A 252 -0.29 27.73 -42.34
CA SER A 252 0.54 26.74 -42.97
C SER A 252 0.02 26.38 -44.35
N LYS A 253 0.86 26.50 -45.38
CA LYS A 253 0.61 25.98 -46.73
C LYS A 253 0.98 24.49 -46.79
N TYR A 254 0.42 23.66 -45.92
CA TYR A 254 0.59 22.21 -46.03
C TYR A 254 -0.53 21.64 -46.88
N ASN A 255 -0.20 20.72 -47.79
CA ASN A 255 -1.21 19.86 -48.40
C ASN A 255 -1.67 18.89 -47.32
N PRO A 256 -2.91 18.98 -46.81
CA PRO A 256 -3.41 17.99 -45.88
C PRO A 256 -3.37 16.63 -46.59
N ILE A 257 -2.60 15.69 -46.03
CA ILE A 257 -2.70 14.29 -46.45
C ILE A 257 -4.13 13.87 -46.10
N GLU A 258 -4.88 13.36 -47.07
CA GLU A 258 -6.25 12.88 -46.87
C GLU A 258 -6.27 11.71 -45.87
N PHE A 259 -6.32 12.04 -44.58
CA PHE A 259 -6.53 11.14 -43.46
C PHE A 259 -7.33 11.92 -42.40
N PRO A 260 -8.31 11.30 -41.73
CA PRO A 260 -9.51 11.98 -41.26
C PRO A 260 -9.19 13.07 -40.25
N ALA A 261 -9.52 14.32 -40.60
CA ALA A 261 -9.65 15.48 -39.73
C ALA A 261 -8.77 15.48 -38.46
N LEU A 262 -7.45 15.36 -38.61
CA LEU A 262 -6.53 15.55 -37.50
C LEU A 262 -6.54 17.04 -37.18
N ASN A 263 -7.33 17.43 -36.16
CA ASN A 263 -7.43 18.79 -35.60
C ASN A 263 -6.07 19.28 -35.10
N MET A 264 -5.19 19.56 -36.04
CA MET A 264 -3.78 19.86 -35.85
C MET A 264 -3.52 21.28 -36.36
N SER A 265 -2.76 22.04 -35.60
CA SER A 265 -2.34 23.39 -36.00
C SER A 265 -0.89 23.60 -35.62
N TYR A 266 -0.13 24.26 -36.49
CA TYR A 266 1.24 24.67 -36.21
C TYR A 266 1.27 26.16 -35.85
N GLY A 267 2.11 26.54 -34.90
CA GLY A 267 2.16 27.91 -34.40
C GLY A 267 3.25 28.14 -33.37
N ILE A 268 3.16 29.27 -32.70
CA ILE A 268 3.99 29.60 -31.53
C ILE A 268 3.15 29.40 -30.27
N LEU A 269 3.61 28.54 -29.38
CA LEU A 269 3.07 28.38 -28.03
C LEU A 269 3.76 29.39 -27.11
N GLU A 270 2.94 30.16 -26.39
CA GLU A 270 3.34 31.10 -25.35
C GLU A 270 2.86 30.56 -24.00
N PHE A 271 3.75 30.44 -23.03
CA PHE A 271 3.41 30.02 -21.66
C PHE A 271 4.25 30.76 -20.60
N PRO A 272 3.78 30.83 -19.34
CA PRO A 272 4.41 31.66 -18.31
C PRO A 272 5.83 31.21 -17.95
N ASN A 273 6.72 32.18 -17.74
CA ASN A 273 8.05 31.96 -17.15
C ASN A 273 8.03 31.92 -15.62
N ASP A 274 6.84 31.90 -15.00
CA ASP A 274 6.68 31.72 -13.55
C ASP A 274 7.41 30.44 -13.07
N TYR A 275 8.12 30.52 -11.95
CA TYR A 275 8.64 29.33 -11.28
C TYR A 275 7.49 28.40 -10.88
N LYS A 276 7.68 27.08 -10.99
CA LYS A 276 6.62 26.06 -10.85
C LYS A 276 5.41 26.28 -11.79
N SER A 277 5.58 26.81 -13.00
CA SER A 277 4.49 26.91 -14.00
C SER A 277 4.27 25.62 -14.80
N CYS A 278 5.28 24.75 -14.89
CA CYS A 278 5.27 23.55 -15.72
C CYS A 278 5.30 22.29 -14.85
N TRP A 279 4.18 21.59 -14.71
CA TRP A 279 4.15 20.37 -13.91
C TRP A 279 4.65 19.17 -14.72
N ILE A 280 5.68 18.47 -14.25
CA ILE A 280 6.20 17.26 -14.89
C ILE A 280 5.32 16.06 -14.53
N ILE A 281 4.59 15.54 -15.52
CA ILE A 281 3.79 14.31 -15.41
C ILE A 281 4.70 13.10 -15.56
N ASP A 282 5.55 13.11 -16.60
CA ASP A 282 6.53 12.05 -16.86
C ASP A 282 7.83 12.56 -17.46
N GLY A 283 8.92 11.85 -17.19
CA GLY A 283 10.24 12.17 -17.72
C GLY A 283 11.15 12.95 -16.79
N GLN A 284 10.79 13.15 -15.52
CA GLN A 284 11.64 13.90 -14.57
C GLN A 284 13.09 13.39 -14.50
N HIS A 285 13.33 12.06 -14.46
CA HIS A 285 14.69 11.52 -14.40
C HIS A 285 15.45 11.77 -15.71
N ARG A 286 14.75 11.87 -16.84
CA ARG A 286 15.32 12.21 -18.15
C ARG A 286 15.72 13.68 -18.18
N LEU A 287 14.83 14.58 -17.75
CA LEU A 287 15.15 16.00 -17.62
C LEU A 287 16.33 16.23 -16.66
N TYR A 288 16.33 15.56 -15.51
CA TYR A 288 17.37 15.73 -14.49
C TYR A 288 18.73 15.15 -14.92
N ALA A 289 18.73 14.12 -15.78
CA ALA A 289 19.97 13.52 -16.29
C ALA A 289 20.84 14.52 -17.05
N PHE A 290 20.25 15.53 -17.70
CA PHE A 290 21.01 16.58 -18.40
C PHE A 290 21.96 17.34 -17.48
N MET A 291 21.65 17.44 -16.18
CA MET A 291 22.55 18.07 -15.21
C MET A 291 23.79 17.25 -14.89
N LYS A 292 23.84 15.98 -15.32
CA LYS A 292 24.97 15.06 -15.19
C LYS A 292 25.55 14.63 -16.54
N THR A 293 24.90 15.02 -17.65
CA THR A 293 25.39 14.82 -19.03
C THR A 293 26.43 15.88 -19.37
N ASN A 294 27.39 15.53 -20.22
CA ASN A 294 28.41 16.47 -20.67
C ASN A 294 27.80 17.55 -21.60
N LYS A 295 28.32 18.78 -21.54
CA LYS A 295 27.73 19.95 -22.22
C LYS A 295 27.68 19.80 -23.74
N GLU A 296 28.66 19.13 -24.34
CA GLU A 296 28.73 18.86 -25.78
C GLU A 296 27.64 17.91 -26.28
N LYS A 297 26.97 17.19 -25.38
CA LYS A 297 25.87 16.27 -25.69
C LYS A 297 24.49 16.89 -25.45
N TYR A 298 24.41 18.19 -25.15
CA TYR A 298 23.12 18.85 -24.89
C TYR A 298 22.30 19.01 -26.17
N PHE A 299 21.00 18.76 -26.07
CA PHE A 299 20.03 18.92 -27.16
C PHE A 299 18.69 19.41 -26.62
N ASN A 300 17.87 20.00 -27.49
CA ASN A 300 16.52 20.41 -27.14
C ASN A 300 15.63 19.18 -26.93
N MET A 301 15.04 19.05 -25.75
CA MET A 301 14.21 17.90 -25.41
C MET A 301 12.85 17.99 -26.08
N PRO A 302 12.34 16.89 -26.67
CA PRO A 302 10.96 16.85 -27.11
C PRO A 302 10.01 16.81 -25.90
N VAL A 303 8.96 17.61 -25.96
CA VAL A 303 7.98 17.80 -24.90
C VAL A 303 6.58 17.64 -25.47
N THR A 304 5.74 16.90 -24.74
CA THR A 304 4.29 16.86 -24.92
C THR A 304 3.65 17.55 -23.72
N ALA A 305 3.00 18.69 -23.95
CA ALA A 305 2.38 19.49 -22.91
C ALA A 305 0.86 19.46 -23.01
N PHE A 306 0.20 19.10 -21.92
CA PHE A 306 -1.25 19.19 -21.80
C PHE A 306 -1.66 20.55 -21.25
N GLU A 307 -2.65 21.17 -21.91
CA GLU A 307 -3.24 22.43 -21.46
C GLU A 307 -4.23 22.20 -20.32
N ASN A 308 -4.09 22.96 -19.23
CA ASN A 308 -5.11 23.13 -18.18
C ASN A 308 -5.68 21.81 -17.62
N LEU A 309 -4.84 20.79 -17.40
CA LEU A 309 -5.31 19.57 -16.73
C LEU A 309 -5.75 19.91 -15.30
N SER A 310 -6.96 19.49 -14.93
CA SER A 310 -7.40 19.55 -13.53
C SER A 310 -6.54 18.63 -12.65
N ASN A 311 -6.42 18.91 -11.35
CA ASN A 311 -5.65 18.08 -10.42
C ASN A 311 -6.07 16.59 -10.45
N GLU A 312 -7.35 16.32 -10.73
CA GLU A 312 -7.90 14.97 -10.89
C GLU A 312 -7.39 14.29 -12.15
N GLU A 313 -7.45 14.96 -13.31
CA GLU A 313 -6.93 14.45 -14.58
C GLU A 313 -5.42 14.26 -14.52
N GLN A 314 -4.72 15.24 -13.94
CA GLN A 314 -3.30 15.21 -13.66
C GLN A 314 -2.92 13.89 -12.96
N CYS A 315 -3.57 13.57 -11.85
CA CYS A 315 -3.27 12.37 -11.09
C CYS A 315 -3.71 11.08 -11.79
N LYS A 316 -4.82 11.10 -12.53
CA LYS A 316 -5.25 9.98 -13.37
C LYS A 316 -4.21 9.67 -14.45
N PHE A 317 -3.76 10.68 -15.19
CA PHE A 317 -2.69 10.52 -16.19
C PHE A 317 -1.41 9.98 -15.55
N PHE A 318 -1.05 10.46 -14.36
CA PHE A 318 0.10 9.93 -13.63
C PHE A 318 -0.05 8.44 -13.32
N LEU A 319 -1.20 8.01 -12.77
CA LEU A 319 -1.49 6.60 -12.46
C LEU A 319 -1.50 5.74 -13.73
N ASP A 320 -2.12 6.21 -14.80
CA ASP A 320 -2.28 5.47 -16.06
C ASP A 320 -0.94 5.32 -16.80
N ILE A 321 -0.14 6.38 -16.90
CA ILE A 321 1.21 6.34 -17.51
C ILE A 321 2.12 5.38 -16.75
N ASN A 322 2.10 5.43 -15.41
CA ASN A 322 2.99 4.58 -14.62
C ASN A 322 2.49 3.12 -14.58
N LYS A 323 1.18 2.86 -14.45
CA LYS A 323 0.61 1.49 -14.50
C LYS A 323 1.13 0.68 -15.69
N ASN A 324 1.27 1.32 -16.85
CA ASN A 324 1.69 0.65 -18.09
C ASN A 324 3.22 0.51 -18.27
N GLN A 325 4.04 1.27 -17.54
CA GLN A 325 5.51 1.25 -17.68
C GLN A 325 6.25 0.61 -16.49
N LYS A 326 5.75 0.79 -15.25
CA LYS A 326 6.17 0.09 -14.01
C LYS A 326 5.06 0.17 -12.94
N PRO A 327 4.62 -0.94 -12.32
CA PRO A 327 3.50 -0.92 -11.37
C PRO A 327 3.69 0.11 -10.26
N VAL A 328 2.74 1.03 -10.11
CA VAL A 328 2.71 1.99 -9.00
C VAL A 328 2.49 1.18 -7.70
N PRO A 329 3.30 1.39 -6.64
CA PRO A 329 3.12 0.67 -5.37
C PRO A 329 1.67 0.79 -4.85
N SER A 330 1.08 -0.32 -4.39
CA SER A 330 -0.33 -0.35 -3.96
C SER A 330 -0.62 0.63 -2.83
N ASP A 331 0.32 0.80 -1.89
CA ASP A 331 0.19 1.77 -0.79
C ASP A 331 0.03 3.20 -1.29
N LEU A 332 0.74 3.53 -2.37
CA LEU A 332 0.66 4.84 -2.98
C LEU A 332 -0.68 5.04 -3.69
N VAL A 333 -1.16 4.04 -4.42
CA VAL A 333 -2.49 4.11 -5.06
C VAL A 333 -3.56 4.34 -4.00
N TRP A 334 -3.54 3.57 -2.91
CA TRP A 334 -4.52 3.69 -1.84
C TRP A 334 -4.43 5.00 -1.08
N ASP A 335 -3.24 5.53 -0.82
CA ASP A 335 -3.07 6.85 -0.24
C ASP A 335 -3.69 7.95 -1.12
N LEU A 336 -3.41 7.92 -2.42
CA LEU A 336 -3.92 8.90 -3.37
C LEU A 336 -5.45 8.84 -3.54
N ASN A 337 -6.04 7.64 -3.55
CA ASN A 337 -7.49 7.46 -3.72
C ASN A 337 -8.32 8.27 -2.71
N GLY A 338 -7.88 8.38 -1.46
CA GLY A 338 -8.62 9.09 -0.42
C GLY A 338 -8.74 10.59 -0.66
N ASP A 339 -7.79 11.15 -1.39
CA ASP A 339 -7.73 12.59 -1.69
C ASP A 339 -8.33 12.90 -3.10
N MET A 340 -8.36 11.91 -4.01
CA MET A 340 -8.72 12.08 -5.42
C MET A 340 -10.11 11.56 -5.79
N LEU A 341 -10.56 10.50 -5.12
CA LEU A 341 -11.81 9.81 -5.43
C LEU A 341 -12.76 9.96 -4.26
N ASP A 342 -12.87 11.17 -3.72
CA ASP A 342 -13.54 11.43 -2.44
C ASP A 342 -14.99 10.90 -2.38
N THR A 343 -15.69 10.90 -3.51
CA THR A 343 -17.05 10.37 -3.63
C THR A 343 -17.14 8.90 -4.05
N GLN A 344 -16.04 8.30 -4.53
CA GLN A 344 -16.03 6.90 -4.99
C GLN A 344 -15.63 5.93 -3.89
N THR A 345 -16.02 4.66 -4.03
CA THR A 345 -15.77 3.59 -3.03
C THR A 345 -14.31 3.51 -2.59
N ASP A 346 -13.36 3.53 -3.52
CA ASP A 346 -11.93 3.43 -3.18
C ASP A 346 -11.44 4.65 -2.39
N GLY A 347 -11.99 5.84 -2.63
CA GLY A 347 -11.65 7.02 -1.82
C GLY A 347 -12.30 7.00 -0.44
N ILE A 348 -13.55 6.52 -0.32
CA ILE A 348 -14.22 6.31 0.98
C ILE A 348 -13.39 5.35 1.85
N ILE A 349 -12.94 4.22 1.27
CA ILE A 349 -12.11 3.23 1.97
C ILE A 349 -10.77 3.85 2.41
N SER A 350 -10.10 4.58 1.52
CA SER A 350 -8.83 5.23 1.87
C SER A 350 -8.97 6.27 2.99
N ARG A 351 -10.00 7.13 2.93
CA ARG A 351 -10.27 8.12 3.99
C ARG A 351 -10.58 7.44 5.32
N THR A 352 -11.36 6.36 5.30
CA THR A 352 -11.64 5.54 6.48
C THR A 352 -10.33 5.07 7.13
N VAL A 353 -9.43 4.44 6.38
CA VAL A 353 -8.16 3.92 6.91
C VAL A 353 -7.25 5.06 7.41
N LYS A 354 -7.22 6.21 6.72
CA LYS A 354 -6.52 7.41 7.19
C LYS A 354 -7.10 7.92 8.51
N LYS A 355 -8.41 7.85 8.73
CA LYS A 355 -9.06 8.24 9.99
C LYS A 355 -8.73 7.26 11.13
N LEU A 356 -8.67 5.96 10.84
CA LEU A 356 -8.17 4.94 11.78
C LEU A 356 -6.73 5.21 12.21
N ASN A 357 -5.89 5.75 11.32
CA ASN A 357 -4.53 6.14 11.68
C ASN A 357 -4.45 7.44 12.49
N ASN A 358 -5.47 8.30 12.42
CA ASN A 358 -5.52 9.59 13.13
C ASN A 358 -6.35 9.53 14.43
N SER A 359 -6.99 8.41 14.74
CA SER A 359 -7.85 8.26 15.92
C SER A 359 -8.04 6.80 16.33
N GLY A 360 -8.39 6.56 17.60
CA GLY A 360 -8.68 5.21 18.09
C GLY A 360 -7.42 4.34 18.31
N PRO A 361 -7.59 3.01 18.33
CA PRO A 361 -6.53 2.08 18.75
C PRO A 361 -5.38 1.95 17.75
N LEU A 362 -5.60 2.26 16.47
CA LEU A 362 -4.62 2.18 15.38
C LEU A 362 -3.89 3.51 15.11
N TYR A 363 -3.98 4.45 16.05
CA TYR A 363 -3.32 5.75 15.96
C TYR A 363 -1.81 5.62 15.69
N HIS A 364 -1.33 6.20 14.58
CA HIS A 364 0.05 6.10 14.05
C HIS A 364 0.57 4.69 13.74
N MET A 365 -0.30 3.69 13.65
CA MET A 365 0.12 2.31 13.35
C MET A 365 0.16 2.00 11.85
N ILE A 366 -0.40 2.87 10.99
CA ILE A 366 -0.62 2.62 9.57
C ILE A 366 0.28 3.52 8.72
N TYR A 367 1.19 2.91 7.98
CA TYR A 367 2.00 3.56 6.95
C TYR A 367 1.17 3.85 5.72
N TYR A 368 1.24 5.09 5.26
CA TYR A 368 0.95 5.45 3.88
C TYR A 368 1.95 6.49 3.40
N PRO A 369 2.31 6.51 2.10
CA PRO A 369 3.44 7.29 1.58
C PRO A 369 3.42 8.78 1.97
N SER A 370 2.24 9.40 2.02
CA SER A 370 2.10 10.81 2.40
C SER A 370 2.42 11.15 3.86
N LEU A 371 2.58 10.17 4.75
CA LEU A 371 3.09 10.41 6.10
C LEU A 371 4.60 10.59 6.14
N GLY A 372 5.35 10.06 5.16
CA GLY A 372 6.82 10.07 5.15
C GLY A 372 7.51 9.24 6.25
N VAL A 373 6.76 8.82 7.27
CA VAL A 373 7.27 8.07 8.43
C VAL A 373 7.27 6.57 8.11
N LYS A 374 8.45 5.99 7.83
CA LYS A 374 8.61 4.56 7.53
C LYS A 374 8.51 3.62 8.75
N THR A 375 8.22 4.12 9.94
CA THR A 375 8.26 3.34 11.20
C THR A 375 6.90 2.76 11.62
N ALA A 376 5.86 2.86 10.78
CA ALA A 376 4.55 2.31 11.09
C ALA A 376 4.48 0.79 10.81
N LEU A 377 3.70 0.07 11.62
CA LEU A 377 3.63 -1.40 11.66
C LEU A 377 2.86 -1.98 10.48
N LEU A 378 1.78 -1.32 10.08
CA LEU A 378 0.82 -1.79 9.09
C LEU A 378 0.91 -0.97 7.81
N LYS A 379 0.52 -1.55 6.67
CA LYS A 379 0.45 -0.84 5.39
C LYS A 379 -0.98 -0.47 5.05
N ILE A 380 -1.21 0.76 4.56
CA ILE A 380 -2.54 1.23 4.13
C ILE A 380 -3.17 0.29 3.10
N SER A 381 -2.38 -0.25 2.16
CA SER A 381 -2.92 -1.14 1.14
C SER A 381 -3.50 -2.42 1.72
N GLY A 382 -2.86 -3.03 2.73
CA GLY A 382 -3.33 -4.26 3.37
C GLY A 382 -4.73 -4.09 3.97
N ILE A 383 -4.95 -2.99 4.70
CA ILE A 383 -6.23 -2.68 5.34
C ILE A 383 -7.28 -2.29 4.28
N CYS A 384 -6.95 -1.38 3.36
CA CYS A 384 -7.88 -0.94 2.31
C CYS A 384 -8.35 -2.10 1.42
N ILE A 385 -7.44 -3.00 1.02
CA ILE A 385 -7.80 -4.18 0.23
C ILE A 385 -8.74 -5.10 1.02
N SER A 386 -8.51 -5.28 2.32
CA SER A 386 -9.36 -6.12 3.17
C SER A 386 -10.78 -5.54 3.31
N ILE A 387 -10.90 -4.22 3.49
CA ILE A 387 -12.18 -3.49 3.51
C ILE A 387 -12.89 -3.61 2.15
N LYS A 388 -12.15 -3.42 1.05
CA LYS A 388 -12.69 -3.52 -0.33
C LYS A 388 -13.24 -4.92 -0.62
N ARG A 389 -12.49 -5.97 -0.28
CA ARG A 389 -12.93 -7.36 -0.49
C ARG A 389 -14.15 -7.73 0.34
N SER A 390 -14.26 -7.16 1.54
CA SER A 390 -15.41 -7.34 2.42
C SER A 390 -16.62 -6.50 1.98
N LYS A 391 -16.44 -5.61 1.00
CA LYS A 391 -17.46 -4.67 0.49
C LYS A 391 -18.08 -3.77 1.58
N LEU A 392 -17.28 -3.41 2.59
CA LEU A 392 -17.75 -2.65 3.76
C LEU A 392 -18.06 -1.17 3.45
N ALA A 393 -17.75 -0.69 2.24
CA ALA A 393 -18.10 0.63 1.74
C ALA A 393 -19.12 0.60 0.58
N GLU A 394 -19.74 -0.55 0.30
CA GLU A 394 -20.79 -0.73 -0.72
C GLU A 394 -22.16 -0.92 -0.05
N THR A 395 -23.24 -0.81 -0.84
CA THR A 395 -24.64 -1.00 -0.39
C THR A 395 -24.89 -2.36 0.26
N ASN A 396 -24.24 -3.41 -0.24
CA ASN A 396 -24.27 -4.75 0.33
C ASN A 396 -22.84 -5.22 0.62
N THR A 397 -22.69 -5.93 1.73
CA THR A 397 -21.44 -6.60 2.11
C THR A 397 -21.15 -7.80 1.19
N ILE A 398 -19.95 -8.40 1.31
CA ILE A 398 -19.58 -9.59 0.53
C ILE A 398 -20.53 -10.75 0.76
N SER A 399 -21.16 -10.84 1.94
CA SER A 399 -22.21 -11.81 2.25
C SER A 399 -23.59 -11.49 1.66
N LYS A 400 -23.66 -10.56 0.69
CA LYS A 400 -24.90 -10.13 0.00
C LYS A 400 -25.99 -9.63 0.95
N THR A 401 -25.60 -9.15 2.13
CA THR A 401 -26.51 -8.58 3.14
C THR A 401 -26.39 -7.06 3.12
N ALA A 402 -27.51 -6.36 3.34
CA ALA A 402 -27.53 -4.90 3.43
C ALA A 402 -26.47 -4.41 4.41
N ASN A 403 -25.67 -3.43 4.01
CA ASN A 403 -24.61 -2.87 4.84
C ASN A 403 -25.17 -1.76 5.73
N PRO A 404 -25.27 -1.94 7.06
CA PRO A 404 -25.83 -0.92 7.95
C PRO A 404 -24.94 0.33 8.09
N LEU A 405 -23.71 0.28 7.58
CA LEU A 405 -22.75 1.40 7.61
C LEU A 405 -22.78 2.22 6.32
N TYR A 406 -23.50 1.77 5.29
CA TYR A 406 -23.56 2.44 3.99
C TYR A 406 -24.62 3.53 3.95
N HIS A 407 -24.24 4.67 3.40
CA HIS A 407 -25.13 5.79 3.09
C HIS A 407 -24.90 6.25 1.65
N LYS A 408 -25.91 6.89 1.04
CA LYS A 408 -25.72 7.53 -0.29
C LYS A 408 -24.70 8.66 -0.27
N ASP A 409 -24.50 9.26 0.90
CA ASP A 409 -23.52 10.31 1.13
C ASP A 409 -22.16 9.66 1.52
N SER A 410 -21.11 10.04 0.82
CA SER A 410 -19.77 9.47 0.98
C SER A 410 -19.16 9.75 2.36
N ASP A 411 -19.40 10.93 2.92
CA ASP A 411 -18.82 11.34 4.20
C ASP A 411 -19.55 10.70 5.38
N LYS A 412 -20.86 10.48 5.24
CA LYS A 412 -21.64 9.67 6.20
C LYS A 412 -21.16 8.22 6.19
N THR A 413 -20.92 7.63 5.02
CA THR A 413 -20.39 6.26 4.90
C THR A 413 -18.99 6.15 5.53
N GLU A 414 -18.08 7.07 5.19
CA GLU A 414 -16.75 7.15 5.78
C GLU A 414 -16.82 7.24 7.31
N THR A 415 -17.70 8.09 7.83
CA THR A 415 -17.85 8.31 9.27
C THR A 415 -18.41 7.10 9.98
N ALA A 416 -19.49 6.51 9.47
CA ALA A 416 -20.10 5.31 10.04
C ALA A 416 -19.12 4.13 10.04
N LEU A 417 -18.45 3.89 8.91
CA LEU A 417 -17.47 2.81 8.79
C LEU A 417 -16.26 3.01 9.72
N SER A 418 -15.72 4.23 9.78
CA SER A 418 -14.59 4.53 10.66
C SER A 418 -14.94 4.34 12.14
N ASN A 419 -16.09 4.84 12.58
CA ASN A 419 -16.52 4.71 13.97
C ASN A 419 -16.74 3.25 14.34
N ALA A 420 -17.39 2.47 13.47
CA ALA A 420 -17.62 1.05 13.70
C ALA A 420 -16.31 0.24 13.80
N LEU A 421 -15.34 0.53 12.93
CA LEU A 421 -14.02 -0.11 13.00
C LEU A 421 -13.20 0.36 14.20
N ILE A 422 -13.30 1.62 14.62
CA ILE A 422 -12.66 2.13 15.85
C ILE A 422 -13.19 1.37 17.05
N ASP A 423 -14.52 1.27 17.20
CA ASP A 423 -15.15 0.55 18.31
C ASP A 423 -14.75 -0.94 18.33
N TYR A 424 -14.69 -1.56 17.14
CA TYR A 424 -14.29 -2.95 16.98
C TYR A 424 -12.83 -3.19 17.36
N PHE A 425 -11.90 -2.40 16.84
CA PHE A 425 -10.48 -2.56 17.17
C PHE A 425 -10.15 -2.12 18.58
N ASP A 426 -10.91 -1.20 19.18
CA ASP A 426 -10.69 -0.78 20.56
C ASP A 426 -11.08 -1.90 21.52
N LEU A 427 -12.17 -2.61 21.21
CA LEU A 427 -12.53 -3.86 21.88
C LEU A 427 -11.44 -4.94 21.70
N ILE A 428 -10.91 -5.14 20.49
CA ILE A 428 -9.82 -6.11 20.25
C ILE A 428 -8.57 -5.74 21.06
N LYS A 429 -8.18 -4.47 21.08
CA LYS A 429 -7.03 -4.01 21.87
C LYS A 429 -7.21 -4.30 23.37
N LEU A 430 -8.42 -4.11 23.88
CA LEU A 430 -8.74 -4.34 25.29
C LEU A 430 -8.77 -5.84 25.63
N GLU A 431 -9.36 -6.67 24.78
CA GLU A 431 -9.51 -8.11 25.06
C GLU A 431 -8.25 -8.92 24.73
N PHE A 432 -7.39 -8.45 23.81
CA PHE A 432 -6.15 -9.11 23.40
C PHE A 432 -4.91 -8.26 23.72
N GLU A 433 -4.88 -7.63 24.91
CA GLU A 433 -3.83 -6.68 25.32
C GLU A 433 -2.41 -7.24 25.16
N GLU A 434 -2.18 -8.49 25.58
CA GLU A 434 -0.86 -9.13 25.47
C GLU A 434 -0.45 -9.39 24.02
N ASN A 435 -1.39 -9.78 23.16
CA ASN A 435 -1.10 -9.91 21.73
C ASN A 435 -0.81 -8.55 21.08
N TRP A 436 -1.55 -7.52 21.49
CA TRP A 436 -1.42 -6.16 20.98
C TRP A 436 -0.06 -5.54 21.35
N LYS A 437 0.42 -5.73 22.59
CA LYS A 437 1.74 -5.29 23.08
C LYS A 437 2.91 -5.90 22.31
N LEU A 438 2.72 -7.07 21.69
CA LEU A 438 3.77 -7.74 20.93
C LEU A 438 3.97 -7.15 19.53
N GLU A 439 3.14 -6.21 19.08
CA GLU A 439 3.25 -5.55 17.78
C GLU A 439 3.41 -6.56 16.61
N ASP A 440 4.48 -6.48 15.84
CA ASP A 440 4.79 -7.36 14.71
C ASP A 440 5.14 -8.81 15.13
N LYS A 441 5.47 -9.02 16.41
CA LYS A 441 5.66 -10.34 17.02
C LYS A 441 4.35 -10.94 17.55
N GLY A 442 3.29 -10.15 17.61
CA GLY A 442 1.92 -10.60 17.87
C GLY A 442 1.28 -11.19 16.60
N PHE A 443 -0.04 -11.32 16.57
CA PHE A 443 -0.77 -11.71 15.36
C PHE A 443 -1.63 -10.57 14.82
N ILE A 444 -2.34 -9.85 15.69
CA ILE A 444 -3.35 -8.87 15.31
C ILE A 444 -2.76 -7.73 14.49
N LEU A 445 -1.66 -7.13 14.96
CA LEU A 445 -0.98 -6.00 14.31
C LEU A 445 -0.03 -6.43 13.18
N THR A 446 -0.47 -7.39 12.37
CA THR A 446 0.21 -7.81 11.13
C THR A 446 -0.74 -7.67 9.95
N ASP A 447 -0.21 -7.53 8.73
CA ASP A 447 -1.05 -7.45 7.52
C ASP A 447 -2.01 -8.66 7.40
N GLY A 448 -1.55 -9.85 7.79
CA GLY A 448 -2.35 -11.08 7.82
C GLY A 448 -3.45 -11.06 8.87
N GLY A 449 -3.09 -10.72 10.11
CA GLY A 449 -4.06 -10.62 11.22
C GLY A 449 -5.12 -9.56 10.95
N MET A 450 -4.72 -8.35 10.56
CA MET A 450 -5.63 -7.26 10.22
C MET A 450 -6.65 -7.67 9.14
N SER A 451 -6.21 -8.37 8.09
CA SER A 451 -7.14 -8.91 7.08
C SER A 451 -8.17 -9.84 7.69
N VAL A 452 -7.75 -10.84 8.48
CA VAL A 452 -8.65 -11.84 9.08
C VAL A 452 -9.65 -11.20 10.03
N PHE A 453 -9.21 -10.25 10.87
CA PHE A 453 -10.11 -9.52 11.77
C PHE A 453 -11.10 -8.62 11.03
N ILE A 454 -10.72 -8.02 9.89
CA ILE A 454 -11.66 -7.25 9.05
C ILE A 454 -12.67 -8.18 8.36
N TYR A 455 -12.24 -9.36 7.91
CA TYR A 455 -13.15 -10.35 7.34
C TYR A 455 -14.13 -10.89 8.40
N LEU A 456 -13.65 -11.11 9.63
CA LEU A 456 -14.50 -11.51 10.76
C LEU A 456 -15.49 -10.40 11.13
N PHE A 457 -15.05 -9.14 11.12
CA PHE A 457 -15.92 -7.99 11.35
C PHE A 457 -17.11 -7.96 10.38
N GLU A 458 -16.89 -8.27 9.10
CA GLU A 458 -17.97 -8.35 8.11
C GLU A 458 -19.00 -9.44 8.48
N LYS A 459 -18.56 -10.61 8.94
CA LYS A 459 -19.47 -11.69 9.39
C LYS A 459 -20.24 -11.35 10.65
N ILE A 460 -19.61 -10.64 11.57
CA ILE A 460 -20.27 -10.09 12.76
C ILE A 460 -21.33 -9.08 12.32
N LEU A 461 -20.98 -8.15 11.43
CA LEU A 461 -21.89 -7.13 10.91
C LEU A 461 -23.10 -7.75 10.18
N GLN A 462 -22.85 -8.77 9.35
CA GLN A 462 -23.88 -9.56 8.69
C GLN A 462 -24.86 -10.13 9.73
N ARG A 463 -24.34 -10.83 10.75
CA ARG A 463 -25.20 -11.51 11.73
C ARG A 463 -25.99 -10.53 12.60
N ILE A 464 -25.39 -9.41 13.01
CA ILE A 464 -26.07 -8.34 13.73
C ILE A 464 -27.21 -7.76 12.89
N THR A 465 -26.95 -7.50 11.61
CA THR A 465 -27.94 -6.94 10.68
C THR A 465 -29.11 -7.89 10.46
N LEU A 466 -28.84 -9.19 10.27
CA LEU A 466 -29.88 -10.22 10.13
C LEU A 466 -30.72 -10.42 11.40
N LYS A 467 -30.19 -10.06 12.58
CA LYS A 467 -30.96 -10.01 13.84
C LYS A 467 -31.78 -8.71 14.00
N GLY A 468 -31.73 -7.79 13.03
CA GLY A 468 -32.39 -6.48 13.10
C GLY A 468 -31.78 -5.55 14.15
N LYS A 469 -30.52 -5.76 14.52
CA LYS A 469 -29.83 -5.00 15.57
C LYS A 469 -28.89 -3.96 14.98
N SER A 470 -28.59 -2.94 15.78
CA SER A 470 -27.58 -1.93 15.43
C SER A 470 -26.16 -2.41 15.79
N PRO A 471 -25.16 -2.12 14.95
CA PRO A 471 -23.78 -2.51 15.19
C PRO A 471 -23.17 -1.62 16.28
N THR A 472 -22.97 -2.19 17.46
CA THR A 472 -22.43 -1.50 18.64
C THR A 472 -21.30 -2.34 19.25
N LYS A 473 -20.44 -1.69 20.04
CA LYS A 473 -19.35 -2.37 20.75
C LYS A 473 -19.82 -3.57 21.60
N GLU A 474 -20.98 -3.45 22.24
CA GLU A 474 -21.60 -4.54 23.02
C GLU A 474 -22.06 -5.72 22.15
N GLU A 475 -22.57 -5.47 20.95
CA GLU A 475 -22.91 -6.55 20.02
C GLU A 475 -21.64 -7.21 19.45
N TYR A 476 -20.56 -6.47 19.19
CA TYR A 476 -19.28 -7.05 18.77
C TYR A 476 -18.66 -7.94 19.84
N LYS A 477 -18.74 -7.54 21.12
CA LYS A 477 -18.17 -8.24 22.27
C LYS A 477 -18.61 -9.70 22.37
N LYS A 478 -19.85 -10.01 21.99
CA LYS A 478 -20.40 -11.37 22.00
C LYS A 478 -19.64 -12.34 21.10
N TYR A 479 -19.04 -11.85 20.03
CA TYR A 479 -18.29 -12.65 19.06
C TYR A 479 -16.78 -12.61 19.33
N ILE A 480 -16.29 -11.56 19.98
CA ILE A 480 -14.87 -11.40 20.32
C ILE A 480 -14.46 -12.20 21.56
N LEU A 481 -15.32 -12.28 22.59
CA LEU A 481 -15.01 -13.02 23.82
C LEU A 481 -14.74 -14.53 23.60
N PRO A 482 -15.50 -15.26 22.77
CA PRO A 482 -15.13 -16.62 22.40
C PRO A 482 -13.75 -16.68 21.75
N LEU A 483 -13.48 -15.79 20.79
CA LEU A 483 -12.19 -15.79 20.09
C LEU A 483 -11.01 -15.54 21.04
N LYS A 484 -11.20 -14.74 22.09
CA LYS A 484 -10.20 -14.57 23.15
C LYS A 484 -9.82 -15.91 23.79
N LYS A 485 -10.81 -16.75 24.15
CA LYS A 485 -10.56 -18.08 24.73
C LYS A 485 -9.71 -18.95 23.81
N LEU A 486 -10.00 -18.94 22.51
CA LEU A 486 -9.21 -19.69 21.51
C LEU A 486 -7.74 -19.21 21.48
N PHE A 487 -7.51 -17.90 21.57
CA PHE A 487 -6.15 -17.37 21.61
C PHE A 487 -5.43 -17.71 22.91
N GLU A 488 -6.13 -17.73 24.04
CA GLU A 488 -5.59 -18.11 25.34
C GLU A 488 -5.29 -19.61 25.42
N SER A 489 -6.01 -20.46 24.67
CA SER A 489 -5.77 -21.90 24.62
C SER A 489 -4.72 -22.31 23.57
N ASP A 490 -4.90 -21.91 22.32
CA ASP A 490 -4.21 -22.51 21.17
C ASP A 490 -3.08 -21.60 20.63
N TYR A 491 -3.10 -20.32 21.01
CA TYR A 491 -2.18 -19.29 20.52
C TYR A 491 -1.51 -18.49 21.65
N SER A 492 -1.28 -19.15 22.79
CA SER A 492 -0.78 -18.54 24.02
C SER A 492 0.71 -18.22 23.97
N SER A 493 1.49 -18.92 23.12
CA SER A 493 2.94 -18.77 23.03
C SER A 493 3.40 -17.99 21.78
N LYS A 494 4.59 -17.37 21.88
CA LYS A 494 5.21 -16.67 20.74
C LYS A 494 5.48 -17.58 19.54
N GLU A 495 5.75 -18.86 19.77
CA GLU A 495 6.02 -19.83 18.71
C GLU A 495 4.74 -20.23 17.97
N GLU A 496 3.61 -20.38 18.67
CA GLU A 496 2.30 -20.59 18.06
C GLU A 496 1.86 -19.37 17.26
N LEU A 497 2.02 -18.15 17.81
CA LEU A 497 1.73 -16.92 17.08
C LEU A 497 2.60 -16.78 15.82
N LYS A 498 3.85 -17.22 15.86
CA LYS A 498 4.74 -17.26 14.68
C LYS A 498 4.24 -18.25 13.64
N LYS A 499 3.82 -19.45 14.04
CA LYS A 499 3.18 -20.43 13.13
C LYS A 499 1.90 -19.87 12.52
N LEU A 500 1.08 -19.19 13.33
CA LEU A 500 -0.16 -18.55 12.90
C LEU A 500 0.10 -17.45 11.86
N ARG A 501 1.10 -16.58 12.07
CA ARG A 501 1.52 -15.59 11.06
C ARG A 501 1.93 -16.25 9.75
N GLY A 502 2.73 -17.33 9.81
CA GLY A 502 3.15 -18.08 8.61
C GLY A 502 1.98 -18.63 7.78
N ARG A 503 0.87 -18.99 8.46
CA ARG A 503 -0.39 -19.43 7.85
C ARG A 503 -1.19 -18.31 7.16
N THR A 504 -0.75 -17.04 7.16
CA THR A 504 -1.51 -15.91 6.58
C THR A 504 -0.83 -15.21 5.40
N SER A 505 0.16 -15.86 4.79
CA SER A 505 0.96 -15.32 3.69
C SER A 505 0.20 -15.09 2.37
N GLY A 506 -1.01 -15.66 2.23
CA GLY A 506 -1.85 -15.54 1.04
C GLY A 506 -3.34 -15.50 1.39
N GLU A 507 -4.19 -15.20 0.41
CA GLU A 507 -5.62 -14.98 0.65
C GLU A 507 -6.42 -16.23 0.96
N GLY A 508 -6.15 -17.36 0.29
CA GLY A 508 -6.76 -18.63 0.66
C GLY A 508 -6.52 -18.92 2.15
N PRO A 509 -5.25 -18.97 2.61
CA PRO A 509 -4.98 -19.27 4.01
C PRO A 509 -5.61 -18.28 5.02
N LYS A 510 -5.71 -16.99 4.69
CA LYS A 510 -6.48 -16.05 5.53
C LYS A 510 -7.96 -16.45 5.63
N HIS A 511 -8.55 -16.93 4.54
CA HIS A 511 -9.95 -17.35 4.49
C HIS A 511 -10.21 -18.60 5.34
N ASP A 512 -9.31 -19.57 5.37
CA ASP A 512 -9.49 -20.69 6.30
C ASP A 512 -9.45 -20.28 7.75
N LEU A 513 -8.51 -19.40 8.11
CA LEU A 513 -8.36 -19.00 9.50
C LEU A 513 -9.62 -18.26 9.96
N LEU A 514 -10.23 -17.49 9.06
CA LEU A 514 -11.56 -16.93 9.26
C LEU A 514 -12.61 -18.04 9.48
N ILE A 515 -12.62 -19.11 8.68
CA ILE A 515 -13.55 -20.25 8.85
C ILE A 515 -13.34 -20.92 10.21
N GLU A 516 -12.08 -21.14 10.62
CA GLU A 516 -11.71 -21.69 11.94
C GLU A 516 -12.30 -20.82 13.06
N PHE A 517 -12.12 -19.50 12.99
CA PHE A 517 -12.69 -18.55 13.95
C PHE A 517 -14.21 -18.59 13.95
N ILE A 518 -14.85 -18.64 12.78
CA ILE A 518 -16.31 -18.71 12.67
C ILE A 518 -16.84 -19.97 13.35
N ILE A 519 -16.27 -21.14 13.06
CA ILE A 519 -16.71 -22.42 13.62
C ILE A 519 -16.58 -22.40 15.14
N PHE A 520 -15.43 -21.93 15.65
CA PHE A 520 -15.19 -21.82 17.09
C PHE A 520 -16.22 -20.91 17.76
N ILE A 521 -16.40 -19.69 17.22
CA ILE A 521 -17.35 -18.71 17.75
C ILE A 521 -18.78 -19.27 17.70
N LYS A 522 -19.20 -19.86 16.57
CA LYS A 522 -20.53 -20.44 16.35
C LYS A 522 -20.87 -21.50 17.41
N ASN A 523 -19.90 -22.35 17.76
CA ASN A 523 -20.07 -23.37 18.79
C ASN A 523 -20.14 -22.77 20.20
N GLU A 524 -19.23 -21.85 20.53
CA GLU A 524 -19.18 -21.23 21.86
C GLU A 524 -20.41 -20.38 22.20
N ILE A 525 -20.99 -19.68 21.22
CA ILE A 525 -22.17 -18.84 21.44
C ILE A 525 -23.49 -19.53 21.06
N ASN A 526 -23.42 -20.78 20.59
CA ASN A 526 -24.54 -21.56 20.07
C ASN A 526 -25.40 -20.80 19.03
N ASP A 527 -24.77 -20.09 18.11
CA ASP A 527 -25.44 -19.36 17.02
C ASP A 527 -25.13 -20.03 15.69
N GLN A 528 -25.93 -21.04 15.34
CA GLN A 528 -25.69 -21.88 14.17
C GLN A 528 -25.74 -21.13 12.82
N LEU A 529 -26.32 -19.92 12.82
CA LEU A 529 -26.42 -19.05 11.65
C LEU A 529 -25.23 -18.09 11.51
N PHE A 530 -24.31 -18.04 12.48
CA PHE A 530 -23.12 -17.20 12.39
C PHE A 530 -22.14 -17.74 11.34
N GLY A 531 -21.73 -16.87 10.40
CA GLY A 531 -20.84 -17.23 9.29
C GLY A 531 -21.53 -17.70 8.01
N GLY A 532 -22.86 -17.89 8.02
CA GLY A 532 -23.63 -18.39 6.87
C GLY A 532 -23.59 -19.92 6.76
N ASP A 533 -23.61 -20.44 5.52
CA ASP A 533 -23.74 -21.88 5.19
C ASP A 533 -22.47 -22.72 5.45
N ILE A 534 -21.66 -22.33 6.45
CA ILE A 534 -20.47 -23.08 6.85
C ILE A 534 -20.93 -24.29 7.70
N GLU A 535 -20.94 -25.49 7.10
CA GLU A 535 -21.37 -26.77 7.69
C GLU A 535 -20.20 -27.60 8.26
N ILE A 536 -20.42 -28.23 9.42
CA ILE A 536 -19.47 -29.12 10.15
C ILE A 536 -19.45 -30.53 9.51
N ILE A 537 -18.35 -31.30 9.60
CA ILE A 537 -18.20 -32.68 9.06
C ILE A 537 -18.32 -33.70 10.20
N ASP A 538 -19.06 -34.79 9.98
CA ASP A 538 -19.22 -35.91 10.91
C ASP A 538 -18.11 -36.98 10.76
N GLU A 539 -17.61 -37.55 11.86
CA GLU A 539 -16.55 -38.58 11.87
C GLU A 539 -16.94 -39.89 11.15
N ASN A 540 -18.25 -40.17 11.03
CA ASN A 540 -18.76 -41.38 10.39
C ASN A 540 -18.38 -41.50 8.89
N SER A 541 -18.06 -40.40 8.21
CA SER A 541 -17.77 -40.38 6.77
C SER A 541 -16.49 -41.14 6.37
N PHE A 542 -15.51 -41.28 7.26
CA PHE A 542 -14.26 -42.01 6.96
C PHE A 542 -14.44 -43.53 6.95
N SER A 543 -15.26 -44.05 7.86
CA SER A 543 -15.51 -45.48 8.00
C SER A 543 -16.34 -46.01 6.83
N GLU A 544 -17.33 -45.23 6.37
CA GLU A 544 -18.14 -45.54 5.19
C GLU A 544 -17.27 -45.60 3.92
N LEU A 545 -16.42 -44.58 3.71
CA LEU A 545 -15.53 -44.52 2.55
C LEU A 545 -14.56 -45.72 2.50
N GLU A 546 -13.95 -46.08 3.62
CA GLU A 546 -13.04 -47.23 3.68
C GLU A 546 -13.75 -48.54 3.35
N SER A 547 -14.97 -48.73 3.87
CA SER A 547 -15.77 -49.92 3.57
C SER A 547 -16.05 -50.02 2.07
N ASN A 548 -16.44 -48.92 1.43
CA ASN A 548 -16.76 -48.90 0.00
C ASN A 548 -15.54 -49.19 -0.87
N LEU A 549 -14.36 -48.65 -0.52
CA LEU A 549 -13.13 -48.93 -1.26
C LEU A 549 -12.68 -50.40 -1.15
N LYS A 550 -12.86 -51.04 0.01
CA LYS A 550 -12.57 -52.47 0.19
C LYS A 550 -13.39 -53.35 -0.74
N GLU A 551 -14.69 -53.10 -0.80
CA GLU A 551 -15.62 -53.86 -1.65
C GLU A 551 -15.32 -53.63 -3.14
N LEU A 552 -15.01 -52.39 -3.54
CA LEU A 552 -14.60 -52.08 -4.90
C LEU A 552 -13.32 -52.84 -5.30
N ILE A 553 -12.27 -52.78 -4.47
CA ILE A 553 -11.00 -53.47 -4.74
C ILE A 553 -11.22 -54.96 -4.90
N ASN A 554 -11.95 -55.57 -3.96
CA ASN A 554 -12.25 -56.99 -4.03
C ASN A 554 -12.99 -57.34 -5.32
N THR A 555 -14.01 -56.56 -5.69
CA THR A 555 -14.80 -56.87 -6.89
C THR A 555 -13.99 -56.70 -8.18
N VAL A 556 -13.21 -55.62 -8.30
CA VAL A 556 -12.39 -55.35 -9.49
C VAL A 556 -11.31 -56.42 -9.66
N LEU A 557 -10.63 -56.81 -8.58
CA LEU A 557 -9.54 -57.78 -8.67
C LEU A 557 -10.04 -59.23 -8.79
N LEU A 558 -11.16 -59.59 -8.16
CA LEU A 558 -11.83 -60.87 -8.43
C LEU A 558 -12.20 -61.00 -9.92
N LYS A 559 -12.75 -59.93 -10.53
CA LYS A 559 -13.16 -59.93 -11.94
C LYS A 559 -11.98 -60.05 -12.91
N ASN A 560 -10.83 -59.45 -12.60
CA ASN A 560 -9.71 -59.34 -13.54
C ASN A 560 -8.54 -60.30 -13.27
N ILE A 561 -8.38 -60.78 -12.04
CA ILE A 561 -7.23 -61.61 -11.59
C ILE A 561 -7.70 -62.96 -11.02
N GLY A 562 -8.93 -63.02 -10.48
CA GLY A 562 -9.53 -64.24 -9.93
C GLY A 562 -9.40 -64.37 -8.42
N ASP A 563 -9.88 -65.49 -7.88
CA ASP A 563 -10.09 -65.72 -6.43
C ASP A 563 -8.82 -65.60 -5.57
N ASN A 564 -7.63 -65.77 -6.18
CA ASN A 564 -6.35 -65.75 -5.48
C ASN A 564 -5.68 -64.37 -5.42
N TRP A 565 -6.32 -63.30 -5.91
CA TRP A 565 -5.70 -61.96 -5.97
C TRP A 565 -5.15 -61.50 -4.61
N PHE A 566 -5.83 -61.88 -3.52
CA PHE A 566 -5.39 -61.52 -2.18
C PHE A 566 -4.16 -62.32 -1.73
N GLU A 567 -4.01 -63.58 -2.16
CA GLU A 567 -2.79 -64.37 -1.93
C GLU A 567 -1.61 -63.83 -2.75
N ASP A 568 -1.88 -63.30 -3.95
CA ASP A 568 -0.86 -62.67 -4.79
C ASP A 568 -0.25 -61.42 -4.12
N LEU A 569 -0.98 -60.73 -3.24
CA LEU A 569 -0.43 -59.66 -2.40
C LEU A 569 0.76 -60.11 -1.57
N LYS A 570 0.85 -61.39 -1.19
CA LYS A 570 2.00 -61.95 -0.44
C LYS A 570 3.31 -61.77 -1.21
N SER A 571 3.26 -61.81 -2.53
CA SER A 571 4.42 -61.60 -3.40
C SER A 571 4.77 -60.12 -3.60
N MET A 572 3.81 -59.22 -3.35
CA MET A 572 3.93 -57.79 -3.63
C MET A 572 4.24 -56.96 -2.37
N ASP A 573 3.56 -57.25 -1.27
CA ASP A 573 3.74 -56.62 0.03
C ASP A 573 3.44 -57.64 1.14
N LYS A 574 4.48 -58.41 1.49
CA LYS A 574 4.43 -59.48 2.48
C LYS A 574 4.00 -58.98 3.86
N GLU A 575 4.29 -57.72 4.18
CA GLU A 575 3.96 -57.11 5.46
C GLU A 575 2.46 -56.77 5.51
N MET A 576 1.93 -56.11 4.48
CA MET A 576 0.50 -55.82 4.34
C MET A 576 -0.35 -57.10 4.42
N TYR A 577 0.04 -58.14 3.69
CA TYR A 577 -0.64 -59.44 3.69
C TYR A 577 -0.63 -60.09 5.08
N SER A 578 0.51 -60.09 5.76
CA SER A 578 0.66 -60.71 7.08
C SER A 578 -0.11 -59.96 8.17
N ILE A 579 -0.14 -58.63 8.11
CA ILE A 579 -0.89 -57.78 9.06
C ILE A 579 -2.40 -58.00 8.90
N ALA A 580 -2.92 -58.00 7.67
CA ALA A 580 -4.34 -58.22 7.41
C ALA A 580 -4.83 -59.61 7.88
N LEU A 581 -4.01 -60.66 7.66
CA LEU A 581 -4.29 -62.01 8.17
C LEU A 581 -4.32 -62.05 9.70
N LYS A 582 -3.32 -61.46 10.36
CA LYS A 582 -3.25 -61.41 11.82
C LYS A 582 -4.44 -60.67 12.43
N HIS A 583 -4.87 -59.56 11.82
CA HIS A 583 -6.08 -58.86 12.24
C HIS A 583 -7.34 -59.71 12.02
N HIS A 584 -7.44 -60.44 10.91
CA HIS A 584 -8.58 -61.31 10.63
C HIS A 584 -8.70 -62.46 11.65
N GLU A 585 -7.60 -63.11 11.98
CA GLU A 585 -7.52 -64.17 13.00
C GLU A 585 -7.90 -63.64 14.39
N ASN A 586 -7.42 -62.45 14.75
CA ASN A 586 -7.74 -61.81 16.04
C ASN A 586 -9.22 -61.42 16.19
N HIS A 587 -9.95 -61.24 15.09
CA HIS A 587 -11.40 -60.95 15.11
C HIS A 587 -12.27 -62.23 15.04
N GLY A 588 -11.67 -63.42 15.10
CA GLY A 588 -12.39 -64.70 15.14
C GLY A 588 -13.10 -65.07 13.82
N LEU A 589 -12.76 -64.41 12.71
CA LEU A 589 -13.34 -64.67 11.40
C LEU A 589 -12.62 -65.88 10.75
N LYS A 590 -13.38 -66.85 10.24
CA LYS A 590 -12.85 -68.08 9.62
C LYS A 590 -12.86 -68.06 8.08
N ASP A 591 -13.48 -67.06 7.49
CA ASP A 591 -13.69 -66.96 6.05
C ASP A 591 -12.53 -66.22 5.38
N LYS A 592 -11.60 -66.99 4.79
CA LYS A 592 -10.41 -66.47 4.09
C LYS A 592 -10.77 -65.51 2.95
N ASN A 593 -11.97 -65.62 2.37
CA ASN A 593 -12.41 -64.75 1.28
C ASN A 593 -12.78 -63.33 1.77
N LYS A 594 -12.75 -63.07 3.09
CA LYS A 594 -13.06 -61.77 3.68
C LYS A 594 -11.86 -61.09 4.35
N VAL A 595 -10.65 -61.61 4.16
CA VAL A 595 -9.44 -61.03 4.76
C VAL A 595 -9.21 -59.61 4.26
N TYR A 596 -9.57 -59.29 3.00
CA TYR A 596 -9.51 -57.94 2.45
C TYR A 596 -10.32 -56.90 3.26
N LYS A 597 -11.32 -57.31 4.05
CA LYS A 597 -12.09 -56.40 4.90
C LYS A 597 -11.24 -55.78 6.03
N GLN A 598 -10.07 -56.35 6.31
CA GLN A 598 -9.12 -55.87 7.32
C GLN A 598 -8.09 -54.88 6.78
N LEU A 599 -8.12 -54.58 5.48
CA LEU A 599 -7.26 -53.56 4.88
C LEU A 599 -7.54 -52.19 5.52
N THR A 600 -6.52 -51.34 5.70
CA THR A 600 -6.74 -49.94 6.08
C THR A 600 -6.94 -49.08 4.83
N LEU A 601 -7.40 -47.84 5.00
CA LEU A 601 -7.48 -46.88 3.89
C LEU A 601 -6.11 -46.64 3.21
N GLY A 602 -5.03 -46.69 3.98
CA GLY A 602 -3.67 -46.65 3.42
C GLY A 602 -3.36 -47.85 2.54
N ASN A 603 -3.78 -49.05 2.96
CA ASN A 603 -3.62 -50.26 2.14
C ASN A 603 -4.47 -50.21 0.86
N CYS A 604 -5.71 -49.71 0.94
CA CYS A 604 -6.56 -49.53 -0.24
C CYS A 604 -5.89 -48.64 -1.28
N ARG A 605 -5.30 -47.51 -0.86
CA ARG A 605 -4.55 -46.61 -1.76
C ARG A 605 -3.38 -47.33 -2.42
N SER A 606 -2.55 -48.02 -1.65
CA SER A 606 -1.39 -48.75 -2.17
C SER A 606 -1.76 -49.80 -3.23
N ILE A 607 -2.89 -50.49 -3.05
CA ILE A 607 -3.37 -51.47 -4.02
C ILE A 607 -3.84 -50.79 -5.31
N ILE A 608 -4.61 -49.72 -5.22
CA ILE A 608 -5.16 -48.98 -6.37
C ILE A 608 -4.05 -48.35 -7.22
N GLU A 609 -3.01 -47.81 -6.58
CA GLU A 609 -1.88 -47.13 -7.24
C GLU A 609 -0.78 -48.11 -7.72
N HIS A 610 -0.88 -49.40 -7.40
CA HIS A 610 0.17 -50.36 -7.74
C HIS A 610 0.28 -50.56 -9.26
N LYS A 611 1.51 -50.57 -9.80
CA LYS A 611 1.80 -50.74 -11.24
C LYS A 611 1.12 -51.94 -11.91
N THR A 612 0.88 -53.01 -11.16
CA THR A 612 0.21 -54.23 -11.65
C THR A 612 -1.31 -54.06 -11.79
N TYR A 613 -1.92 -53.19 -10.97
CA TYR A 613 -3.38 -53.12 -10.83
C TYR A 613 -3.98 -51.80 -11.30
N VAL A 614 -3.16 -50.75 -11.40
CA VAL A 614 -3.58 -49.39 -11.75
C VAL A 614 -4.40 -49.34 -13.04
N ASP A 615 -4.09 -50.18 -14.02
CA ASP A 615 -4.79 -50.21 -15.31
C ASP A 615 -6.24 -50.71 -15.20
N TYR A 616 -6.59 -51.47 -14.15
CA TYR A 616 -7.97 -51.90 -13.87
C TYR A 616 -8.79 -50.81 -13.16
N PHE A 617 -8.15 -49.99 -12.33
CA PHE A 617 -8.83 -48.94 -11.56
C PHE A 617 -8.92 -47.62 -12.30
N LYS A 618 -7.89 -47.26 -13.05
CA LYS A 618 -7.79 -45.97 -13.75
C LYS A 618 -9.02 -45.63 -14.59
N PRO A 619 -9.57 -46.54 -15.42
CA PRO A 619 -10.77 -46.24 -16.20
C PRO A 619 -12.02 -45.92 -15.38
N LEU A 620 -12.14 -46.47 -14.16
CA LEU A 620 -13.30 -46.27 -13.27
C LEU A 620 -13.34 -44.85 -12.69
N PHE A 621 -12.16 -44.27 -12.47
CA PHE A 621 -12.02 -42.96 -11.84
C PHE A 621 -11.81 -41.81 -12.84
N THR A 622 -11.42 -42.08 -14.09
CA THR A 622 -11.14 -41.02 -15.09
C THR A 622 -12.27 -40.78 -16.11
N LYS A 623 -13.41 -41.44 -15.99
CA LYS A 623 -14.56 -41.31 -16.90
C LYS A 623 -15.86 -40.98 -16.16
N ASN A 624 -15.79 -40.10 -15.16
CA ASN A 624 -16.94 -39.65 -14.39
C ASN A 624 -16.91 -38.12 -14.25
N GLU A 625 -18.02 -37.53 -13.82
CA GLU A 625 -18.12 -36.08 -13.60
C GLU A 625 -17.34 -35.59 -12.38
N TYR A 626 -16.78 -36.50 -11.59
CA TYR A 626 -16.04 -36.18 -10.38
C TYR A 626 -14.58 -35.86 -10.70
N PHE A 627 -13.80 -36.77 -11.25
CA PHE A 627 -12.36 -36.54 -11.49
C PHE A 627 -12.04 -36.33 -12.97
N TYR A 628 -11.37 -35.22 -13.28
CA TYR A 628 -10.96 -34.84 -14.63
C TYR A 628 -9.86 -35.76 -15.17
N ASP A 629 -8.91 -36.15 -14.33
CA ASP A 629 -7.84 -37.07 -14.68
C ASP A 629 -7.40 -37.93 -13.48
N TRP A 630 -6.52 -38.90 -13.77
CA TRP A 630 -6.01 -39.83 -12.75
C TRP A 630 -5.23 -39.12 -11.63
N LYS A 631 -4.50 -38.04 -11.96
CA LYS A 631 -3.68 -37.32 -10.99
C LYS A 631 -4.55 -36.58 -9.98
N GLU A 632 -5.70 -36.07 -10.41
CA GLU A 632 -6.67 -35.44 -9.52
C GLU A 632 -7.26 -36.45 -8.52
N PHE A 633 -7.59 -37.66 -8.97
CA PHE A 633 -8.02 -38.76 -8.11
C PHE A 633 -6.93 -39.15 -7.10
N GLU A 634 -5.70 -39.38 -7.59
CA GLU A 634 -4.55 -39.77 -6.77
C GLU A 634 -4.25 -38.72 -5.69
N GLY A 635 -4.29 -37.44 -6.05
CA GLY A 635 -4.12 -36.32 -5.13
C GLY A 635 -5.22 -36.27 -4.05
N SER A 636 -6.47 -36.51 -4.45
CA SER A 636 -7.62 -36.50 -3.55
C SER A 636 -7.56 -37.66 -2.54
N LEU A 637 -7.31 -38.88 -3.00
CA LEU A 637 -7.19 -40.07 -2.14
C LEU A 637 -5.97 -39.98 -1.20
N SER A 638 -4.84 -39.49 -1.70
CA SER A 638 -3.63 -39.26 -0.91
C SER A 638 -3.87 -38.32 0.27
N GLN A 639 -4.64 -37.26 0.04
CA GLN A 639 -4.94 -36.28 1.08
C GLN A 639 -5.87 -36.86 2.15
N ILE A 640 -6.90 -37.62 1.75
CA ILE A 640 -7.81 -38.29 2.70
C ILE A 640 -7.03 -39.27 3.60
N VAL A 641 -6.16 -40.11 3.02
CA VAL A 641 -5.32 -41.07 3.76
C VAL A 641 -4.40 -40.35 4.75
N ARG A 642 -3.71 -39.30 4.29
CA ARG A 642 -2.83 -38.50 5.14
C ARG A 642 -3.59 -37.97 6.36
N MET A 643 -4.77 -37.42 6.12
CA MET A 643 -5.54 -36.75 7.15
C MET A 643 -6.17 -37.68 8.17
N ARG A 644 -6.64 -38.84 7.74
CA ARG A 644 -7.12 -39.90 8.63
C ARG A 644 -6.05 -40.38 9.61
N ASN A 645 -4.80 -40.52 9.14
CA ASN A 645 -3.70 -40.97 9.99
C ASN A 645 -3.32 -39.92 11.06
N THR A 646 -3.45 -38.63 10.75
CA THR A 646 -3.31 -37.53 11.72
C THR A 646 -4.39 -37.50 12.81
N GLN A 647 -5.59 -38.05 12.57
CA GLN A 647 -6.66 -38.10 13.59
C GLN A 647 -6.48 -39.25 14.59
N LYS A 648 -5.82 -40.36 14.20
CA LYS A 648 -5.63 -41.55 15.04
C LYS A 648 -4.35 -41.54 15.89
N SER A 649 -3.39 -40.66 15.60
CA SER A 649 -2.12 -40.60 16.31
C SER A 649 -2.04 -39.29 17.10
N HIS A 650 -2.06 -39.39 18.43
CA HIS A 650 -1.88 -38.23 19.32
C HIS A 650 -0.43 -37.73 19.40
N ASP A 651 0.48 -38.11 18.49
CA ASP A 651 1.88 -37.72 18.61
C ASP A 651 2.64 -37.49 17.28
N VAL A 652 3.33 -36.34 17.29
CA VAL A 652 4.51 -35.84 16.54
C VAL A 652 4.60 -36.02 15.01
N GLY A 653 4.57 -34.88 14.30
CA GLY A 653 5.48 -34.67 13.16
C GLY A 653 4.86 -34.35 11.79
N VAL A 654 3.54 -34.35 11.64
CA VAL A 654 2.90 -33.96 10.37
C VAL A 654 2.27 -32.58 10.51
N THR A 655 2.84 -31.57 9.84
CA THR A 655 2.23 -30.23 9.72
C THR A 655 0.91 -30.32 8.95
N LYS A 656 -0.21 -30.26 9.67
CA LYS A 656 -1.56 -30.08 9.13
C LYS A 656 -1.62 -28.72 8.42
N LYS A 657 -1.85 -28.69 7.11
CA LYS A 657 -1.94 -27.44 6.34
C LYS A 657 -3.31 -26.82 6.55
N LEU A 658 -3.37 -25.50 6.51
CA LEU A 658 -4.62 -24.75 6.53
C LEU A 658 -5.37 -25.00 5.21
N HIS A 659 -6.68 -25.29 5.27
CA HIS A 659 -7.59 -25.91 4.27
C HIS A 659 -7.65 -27.43 4.30
N ASP A 660 -6.80 -28.13 5.04
CA ASP A 660 -6.78 -29.58 4.98
C ASP A 660 -8.17 -30.16 5.31
N ASP A 661 -8.89 -29.65 6.31
CA ASP A 661 -10.23 -30.15 6.69
C ASP A 661 -11.35 -29.82 5.67
N ASN A 662 -11.24 -28.70 4.95
CA ASN A 662 -12.21 -28.29 3.90
C ASN A 662 -11.96 -29.04 2.59
N ILE A 663 -10.69 -29.18 2.20
CA ILE A 663 -10.30 -29.98 1.04
C ILE A 663 -10.56 -31.45 1.34
N LEU A 664 -10.36 -31.90 2.58
CA LEU A 664 -10.80 -33.22 3.03
C LEU A 664 -12.30 -33.40 2.86
N LYS A 665 -13.12 -32.43 3.27
CA LYS A 665 -14.58 -32.49 3.06
C LYS A 665 -14.93 -32.66 1.60
N LEU A 666 -14.35 -31.81 0.75
CA LEU A 666 -14.57 -31.81 -0.69
C LEU A 666 -14.14 -33.15 -1.30
N ASN A 667 -12.95 -33.63 -0.96
CA ASN A 667 -12.42 -34.87 -1.48
C ASN A 667 -13.18 -36.09 -0.94
N LEU A 668 -13.60 -36.09 0.32
CA LEU A 668 -14.43 -37.14 0.93
C LEU A 668 -15.79 -37.23 0.23
N ASP A 669 -16.48 -36.10 0.03
CA ASP A 669 -17.79 -36.04 -0.63
C ASP A 669 -17.67 -36.47 -2.10
N LYS A 670 -16.70 -35.88 -2.81
CA LYS A 670 -16.39 -36.18 -4.21
C LYS A 670 -16.08 -37.65 -4.45
N LEU A 671 -15.24 -38.26 -3.60
CA LEU A 671 -14.88 -39.67 -3.72
C LEU A 671 -16.05 -40.60 -3.32
N SER A 672 -16.81 -40.24 -2.28
CA SER A 672 -17.97 -41.03 -1.85
C SER A 672 -19.08 -41.05 -2.89
N LYS A 673 -19.34 -39.93 -3.57
CA LYS A 673 -20.29 -39.86 -4.69
C LYS A 673 -19.80 -40.64 -5.90
N CYS A 674 -18.52 -40.48 -6.26
CA CYS A 674 -17.91 -41.26 -7.33
C CYS A 674 -18.05 -42.78 -7.10
N LEU A 675 -17.80 -43.27 -5.89
CA LEU A 675 -17.92 -44.71 -5.58
C LEU A 675 -19.36 -45.23 -5.67
N LYS A 676 -20.37 -44.39 -5.45
CA LYS A 676 -21.80 -44.77 -5.58
C LYS A 676 -22.24 -44.91 -7.04
N GLU A 677 -21.57 -44.24 -7.97
CA GLU A 677 -21.89 -44.27 -9.41
C GLU A 677 -21.09 -45.29 -10.21
N ILE A 678 -20.01 -45.83 -9.65
CA ILE A 678 -19.30 -46.94 -10.28
C ILE A 678 -20.24 -48.16 -10.24
N ASP A 679 -20.87 -48.48 -11.37
CA ASP A 679 -21.64 -49.71 -11.52
C ASP A 679 -20.65 -50.88 -11.59
N ILE A 680 -20.70 -51.72 -10.57
CA ILE A 680 -19.77 -52.84 -10.39
C ILE A 680 -20.32 -54.14 -11.01
N LYS A 681 -21.49 -54.11 -11.67
CA LYS A 681 -22.07 -55.30 -12.33
C LYS A 681 -21.24 -55.86 -13.49
#